data_AF-A0A2H0P500-F1
#
_entry.id   AF-A0A2H0P500-F1
#
_cell.length_a   1.000
_cell.length_b   1.000
_cell.length_c   1.000
_cell.angle_alpha   90.00
_cell.angle_beta   90.00
_cell.angle_gamma   90.00
#
_symmetry.space_group_name_H-M   'P 1'
#
loop_
_entity.id
_entity.type
_entity.pdbx_description
1 polymer ?
#
loop_
_entity_poly.entity_id
_entity_poly.type
_entity_poly.pdbx_seq_one_letter_code
_entity_poly.pdbx_strand_id
1 'polypeptide(L)'
;MDAACGSSLSAMHMASLELQAGRAKMVVTGGVDTFNDIFMYTCFTKTPALSKSGHAKSFDASADGTTLGEGVGMIVLKRLDDAKKDGDAIHAILRGLGTSSDGRGKSIYAPSAGGQSRAIAEAYRLSGLSPDTVELVEAHGTGTAVGDGIEVESIGGVYKKDSKREGSWVALGSVKSMIGHTKAASGSAAFIKAAMALRHKVLPPTIKVSEPHPILASGQTPFYLSLEKRPWMASKDHPRRAACSALGFGGTNFHAILEEGGPEKTETDWDAEHEIFAACGDIAGKLPTLSAAKNWDEVRFVCQALRASFNPSADSRLVIALEKGGDWKTIAEKAKALKSSPMDGIFYGTGEPGKLGILFPGQGAQYVGMARDLVCAFPESFRALSEADAAFEDGKLSSLMFPQPAWKPEQKAAQEKSLRDTSVAQPALGAASLAAWGVLSRFGVKADALAGHSYGELVALHVAGRYDEKSLHALSGLRGRLMKGDGSDKGSMLDVIASFDEVEKAVKEEELDLVIANRNAPSQNVLSGSTAEIEKAEKLLAARGHKAVRLPVAAAFHSALLAPALKPFGAALEKVSFAKPSLPVYANTTGEVYPEDAKKARELLGNQLSKPVEFVKSIEAMRRDGVTTFVECGAGNRLTGLVGQILKGQEFTSVSVDASNGKKNGMGDLARTFAQLAALGHALDLSGWQGGEKGLSDCRPKPKMSVVLTGATYRSTPRKNFPAPAPSVAVSPSVPQAPTLAAAGGDAGLLGQALSAAQASIDALTRLQEQTAALHLQFLQGQNSAQRSVQSLVEQQQALYARMSGAAYVPSTVPTALPQPVAVQNPAPVAVAVTVAVAPKADILPVLIAVVSEKTGYPAETINPDMDLEGDLGIDSIKRVEILSAVSEKLPGAPKVKPEHLGTLRTL
;
A
#
# COMPACT_ATOMS: atom_id res chain seq x y z
N MET A 1 -16.52 10.46 -22.47
CA MET A 1 -15.28 11.24 -22.22
C MET A 1 -14.12 10.31 -22.52
N ASP A 2 -13.19 10.72 -23.37
CA ASP A 2 -11.95 9.98 -23.61
C ASP A 2 -10.77 10.94 -23.49
N ALA A 3 -10.02 10.78 -22.41
CA ALA A 3 -8.78 11.47 -22.10
C ALA A 3 -7.68 10.44 -21.78
N ALA A 4 -7.70 9.30 -22.48
CA ALA A 4 -6.83 8.15 -22.24
C ALA A 4 -6.83 7.74 -20.74
N CYS A 5 -5.67 7.75 -20.09
CA CYS A 5 -5.53 7.38 -18.69
C CYS A 5 -6.24 8.34 -17.71
N GLY A 6 -6.58 9.55 -18.17
CA GLY A 6 -7.34 10.57 -17.42
C GLY A 6 -8.86 10.44 -17.55
N SER A 7 -9.38 9.53 -18.37
CA SER A 7 -10.81 9.46 -18.75
C SER A 7 -11.78 9.41 -17.57
N SER A 8 -11.49 8.62 -16.54
CA SER A 8 -12.38 8.49 -15.37
C SER A 8 -12.42 9.76 -14.52
N LEU A 9 -11.29 10.47 -14.33
CA LEU A 9 -11.31 11.75 -13.62
C LEU A 9 -11.89 12.88 -14.50
N SER A 10 -11.76 12.79 -15.83
CA SER A 10 -12.47 13.68 -16.76
C SER A 10 -13.99 13.54 -16.62
N ALA A 11 -14.51 12.31 -16.61
CA ALA A 11 -15.92 12.05 -16.38
C ALA A 11 -16.38 12.54 -15.00
N MET A 12 -15.53 12.41 -13.97
CA MET A 12 -15.81 12.90 -12.63
C MET A 12 -15.85 14.44 -12.55
N HIS A 13 -14.95 15.12 -13.27
CA HIS A 13 -14.96 16.57 -13.38
C HIS A 13 -16.27 17.09 -14.01
N MET A 14 -16.73 16.43 -15.07
CA MET A 14 -18.02 16.80 -15.69
C MET A 14 -19.19 16.51 -14.76
N ALA A 15 -19.16 15.39 -14.02
CA ALA A 15 -20.17 15.07 -13.01
C ALA A 15 -20.23 16.12 -11.90
N SER A 16 -19.08 16.62 -11.43
CA SER A 16 -19.07 17.66 -10.39
C SER A 16 -19.64 18.99 -10.90
N LEU A 17 -19.38 19.36 -12.17
CA LEU A 17 -19.98 20.54 -12.79
C LEU A 17 -21.51 20.44 -12.92
N GLU A 18 -22.04 19.28 -13.32
CA GLU A 18 -23.50 19.05 -13.38
C GLU A 18 -24.18 19.16 -12.01
N LEU A 19 -23.53 18.63 -10.96
CA LEU A 19 -24.00 18.73 -9.58
C LEU A 19 -23.94 20.17 -9.05
N GLN A 20 -22.84 20.89 -9.32
CA GLN A 20 -22.67 22.29 -8.90
C GLN A 20 -23.66 23.22 -9.59
N ALA A 21 -23.93 22.99 -10.89
CA ALA A 21 -24.91 23.75 -11.65
C ALA A 21 -26.37 23.44 -11.27
N GLY A 22 -26.62 22.48 -10.37
CA GLY A 22 -27.96 22.06 -9.97
C GLY A 22 -28.74 21.30 -11.05
N ARG A 23 -28.10 20.95 -12.18
CA ARG A 23 -28.74 20.20 -13.28
C ARG A 23 -28.91 18.72 -12.97
N ALA A 24 -28.09 18.19 -12.06
CA ALA A 24 -28.25 16.86 -11.48
C ALA A 24 -28.34 16.91 -9.95
N LYS A 25 -29.03 15.93 -9.35
CA LYS A 25 -29.06 15.70 -7.89
C LYS A 25 -28.13 14.57 -7.45
N MET A 26 -27.88 13.64 -8.36
CA MET A 26 -26.98 12.49 -8.19
C MET A 26 -26.41 12.16 -9.57
N VAL A 27 -25.14 11.79 -9.64
CA VAL A 27 -24.48 11.35 -10.87
C VAL A 27 -23.69 10.07 -10.60
N VAL A 28 -23.85 9.08 -11.47
CA VAL A 28 -22.97 7.92 -11.53
C VAL A 28 -21.85 8.24 -12.52
N THR A 29 -20.60 8.21 -12.07
CA THR A 29 -19.42 8.56 -12.86
C THR A 29 -18.31 7.53 -12.66
N GLY A 30 -17.31 7.48 -13.53
CA GLY A 30 -16.26 6.49 -13.44
C GLY A 30 -15.57 6.19 -14.76
N GLY A 31 -15.04 4.97 -14.87
CA GLY A 31 -14.35 4.50 -16.06
C GLY A 31 -14.35 2.99 -16.15
N VAL A 32 -14.34 2.51 -17.39
CA VAL A 32 -14.25 1.09 -17.75
C VAL A 32 -13.09 0.93 -18.72
N ASP A 33 -12.29 -0.09 -18.48
CA ASP A 33 -11.34 -0.59 -19.45
C ASP A 33 -11.16 -2.10 -19.26
N THR A 34 -11.65 -2.87 -20.21
CA THR A 34 -11.53 -4.35 -20.24
C THR A 34 -10.85 -4.80 -21.53
N PHE A 35 -10.02 -3.93 -22.10
CA PHE A 35 -9.47 -4.11 -23.43
C PHE A 35 -7.95 -4.32 -23.34
N ASN A 36 -7.54 -5.54 -22.95
CA ASN A 36 -6.16 -6.01 -22.97
C ASN A 36 -5.94 -7.11 -24.03
N ASP A 37 -6.31 -6.83 -25.28
CA ASP A 37 -6.05 -7.74 -26.38
C ASP A 37 -4.63 -7.60 -26.95
N ILE A 38 -4.28 -8.47 -27.90
CA ILE A 38 -2.96 -8.49 -28.53
C ILE A 38 -2.62 -7.16 -29.24
N PHE A 39 -3.63 -6.46 -29.75
CA PHE A 39 -3.44 -5.17 -30.41
C PHE A 39 -2.94 -4.13 -29.40
N MET A 40 -3.56 -4.03 -28.23
CA MET A 40 -3.13 -3.11 -27.17
C MET A 40 -1.72 -3.41 -26.67
N TYR A 41 -1.38 -4.68 -26.41
CA TYR A 41 -0.01 -5.04 -26.03
C TYR A 41 1.02 -4.68 -27.12
N THR A 42 0.66 -4.87 -28.39
CA THR A 42 1.52 -4.49 -29.52
C THR A 42 1.73 -2.98 -29.57
N CYS A 43 0.68 -2.17 -29.38
CA CYS A 43 0.77 -0.72 -29.33
C CYS A 43 1.70 -0.23 -28.20
N PHE A 44 1.52 -0.72 -26.97
CA PHE A 44 2.34 -0.31 -25.82
C PHE A 44 3.80 -0.80 -25.90
N THR A 45 4.06 -1.91 -26.60
CA THR A 45 5.43 -2.39 -26.87
C THR A 45 6.20 -1.46 -27.81
N LYS A 46 5.51 -0.73 -28.69
CA LYS A 46 6.14 0.24 -29.60
C LYS A 46 6.56 1.54 -28.90
N THR A 47 6.03 1.83 -27.72
CA THR A 47 6.29 3.08 -26.97
C THR A 47 7.16 2.86 -25.71
N PRO A 48 8.12 1.91 -25.77
CA PRO A 48 8.74 1.20 -24.63
C PRO A 48 8.08 1.35 -23.25
N ALA A 49 6.74 1.22 -23.17
CA ALA A 49 5.99 1.57 -21.96
C ALA A 49 5.79 0.39 -21.02
N LEU A 50 5.92 -0.85 -21.53
CA LEU A 50 5.71 -2.06 -20.76
C LEU A 50 6.96 -2.47 -19.98
N SER A 51 6.73 -2.86 -18.73
CA SER A 51 7.74 -3.41 -17.84
C SER A 51 8.24 -4.75 -18.36
N LYS A 52 9.56 -4.91 -18.45
CA LYS A 52 10.20 -6.20 -18.80
C LYS A 52 10.08 -7.21 -17.66
N SER A 53 10.07 -6.72 -16.41
CA SER A 53 9.82 -7.54 -15.23
C SER A 53 8.35 -7.95 -15.06
N GLY A 54 7.43 -7.44 -15.91
CA GLY A 54 6.00 -7.76 -15.84
C GLY A 54 5.28 -7.05 -14.70
N HIS A 55 5.90 -6.03 -14.09
CA HIS A 55 5.40 -5.36 -12.90
C HIS A 55 5.47 -3.83 -13.02
N ALA A 56 4.35 -3.15 -12.71
CA ALA A 56 4.37 -1.72 -12.42
C ALA A 56 5.01 -1.48 -11.04
N LYS A 57 6.30 -1.17 -11.01
CA LYS A 57 7.09 -0.91 -9.79
C LYS A 57 7.13 0.58 -9.48
N SER A 58 5.97 1.17 -9.24
CA SER A 58 5.81 2.61 -9.01
C SER A 58 6.71 3.11 -7.90
N PHE A 59 7.57 4.08 -8.21
CA PHE A 59 8.52 4.73 -7.30
C PHE A 59 9.63 3.85 -6.74
N ASP A 60 9.87 2.68 -7.33
CA ASP A 60 11.05 1.86 -7.05
C ASP A 60 12.26 2.32 -7.87
N ALA A 61 13.47 2.16 -7.33
CA ALA A 61 14.71 2.49 -8.03
C ALA A 61 14.90 1.68 -9.34
N SER A 62 14.31 0.48 -9.43
CA SER A 62 14.37 -0.41 -10.60
C SER A 62 13.15 -0.30 -11.52
N ALA A 63 12.31 0.73 -11.37
CA ALA A 63 11.14 1.00 -12.21
C ALA A 63 11.46 0.92 -13.71
N ASP A 64 10.89 -0.06 -14.42
CA ASP A 64 11.24 -0.42 -15.80
C ASP A 64 10.06 -0.35 -16.79
N GLY A 65 8.94 0.22 -16.38
CA GLY A 65 7.72 0.35 -17.17
C GLY A 65 6.46 -0.02 -16.39
N THR A 66 5.34 -0.13 -17.11
CA THR A 66 4.03 -0.47 -16.54
C THR A 66 3.57 -1.88 -16.91
N THR A 67 2.56 -2.38 -16.21
CA THR A 67 1.82 -3.60 -16.57
C THR A 67 0.40 -3.20 -16.89
N LEU A 68 -0.21 -3.72 -17.95
CA LEU A 68 -1.61 -3.42 -18.25
C LEU A 68 -2.54 -4.13 -17.28
N GLY A 69 -3.58 -3.42 -16.85
CA GLY A 69 -4.66 -3.93 -16.01
C GLY A 69 -6.02 -3.75 -16.71
N GLU A 70 -7.03 -4.41 -16.18
CA GLU A 70 -8.43 -4.23 -16.55
C GLU A 70 -9.22 -3.78 -15.33
N GLY A 71 -10.29 -3.03 -15.53
CA GLY A 71 -11.15 -2.63 -14.42
C GLY A 71 -12.38 -1.85 -14.84
N VAL A 72 -13.40 -1.95 -13.99
CA VAL A 72 -14.58 -1.07 -14.00
C VAL A 72 -14.65 -0.43 -12.62
N GLY A 73 -14.57 0.89 -12.57
CA GLY A 73 -14.66 1.65 -11.33
C GLY A 73 -15.73 2.72 -11.47
N MET A 74 -16.82 2.56 -10.71
CA MET A 74 -17.96 3.48 -10.70
C MET A 74 -18.12 4.13 -9.33
N ILE A 75 -18.47 5.41 -9.31
CA ILE A 75 -18.63 6.27 -8.14
C ILE A 75 -19.98 6.96 -8.26
N VAL A 76 -20.71 7.03 -7.15
CA VAL A 76 -21.93 7.84 -7.03
C VAL A 76 -21.57 9.15 -6.35
N LEU A 77 -21.87 10.27 -7.00
CA LEU A 77 -21.65 11.61 -6.46
C LEU A 77 -22.97 12.32 -6.23
N LYS A 78 -23.06 13.03 -5.10
CA LYS A 78 -24.11 13.99 -4.76
C LYS A 78 -23.47 15.23 -4.15
N ARG A 79 -24.20 16.34 -4.08
CA ARG A 79 -23.83 17.44 -3.19
C ARG A 79 -23.89 16.95 -1.74
N LEU A 80 -22.94 17.40 -0.91
CA LEU A 80 -22.80 16.92 0.46
C LEU A 80 -24.08 17.12 1.29
N ASP A 81 -24.74 18.28 1.15
CA ASP A 81 -25.97 18.58 1.88
C ASP A 81 -27.12 17.67 1.48
N ASP A 82 -27.21 17.30 0.19
CA ASP A 82 -28.22 16.35 -0.30
C ASP A 82 -27.93 14.92 0.17
N ALA A 83 -26.65 14.52 0.26
CA ALA A 83 -26.26 13.22 0.82
C ALA A 83 -26.61 13.12 2.30
N LYS A 84 -26.31 14.18 3.08
CA LYS A 84 -26.65 14.27 4.51
C LYS A 84 -28.16 14.25 4.73
N LYS A 85 -28.91 15.04 3.95
CA LYS A 85 -30.37 15.09 4.02
C LYS A 85 -31.02 13.73 3.76
N ASP A 86 -30.50 12.99 2.79
CA ASP A 86 -31.06 11.69 2.40
C ASP A 86 -30.53 10.53 3.27
N GLY A 87 -29.60 10.79 4.21
CA GLY A 87 -29.03 9.78 5.10
C GLY A 87 -28.06 8.82 4.39
N ASP A 88 -27.44 9.25 3.30
CA ASP A 88 -26.51 8.43 2.52
C ASP A 88 -25.20 8.17 3.28
N ALA A 89 -24.60 7.00 3.03
CA ALA A 89 -23.25 6.71 3.51
C ALA A 89 -22.20 7.56 2.76
N ILE A 90 -21.48 8.40 3.49
CA ILE A 90 -20.44 9.27 2.91
C ILE A 90 -19.08 8.56 3.00
N HIS A 91 -18.57 8.06 1.88
CA HIS A 91 -17.25 7.42 1.82
C HIS A 91 -16.10 8.46 1.90
N ALA A 92 -16.22 9.56 1.16
CA ALA A 92 -15.29 10.68 1.16
C ALA A 92 -15.98 11.91 0.54
N ILE A 93 -15.37 13.09 0.71
CA ILE A 93 -15.84 14.36 0.15
C ILE A 93 -14.85 14.79 -0.94
N LEU A 94 -15.31 14.96 -2.18
CA LEU A 94 -14.52 15.58 -3.25
C LEU A 94 -14.49 17.10 -3.03
N ARG A 95 -13.35 17.63 -2.61
CA ARG A 95 -13.15 19.05 -2.28
C ARG A 95 -12.77 19.90 -3.48
N GLY A 96 -12.04 19.33 -4.43
CA GLY A 96 -11.64 20.02 -5.65
C GLY A 96 -11.09 19.05 -6.69
N LEU A 97 -11.27 19.36 -7.97
CA LEU A 97 -10.74 18.58 -9.09
C LEU A 97 -10.21 19.54 -10.14
N GLY A 98 -8.89 19.65 -10.20
CA GLY A 98 -8.17 20.50 -11.15
C GLY A 98 -7.80 19.75 -12.41
N THR A 99 -7.76 20.47 -13.54
CA THR A 99 -7.48 19.91 -14.86
C THR A 99 -6.47 20.79 -15.58
N SER A 100 -5.69 20.19 -16.49
CA SER A 100 -4.77 20.95 -17.35
C SER A 100 -4.42 20.18 -18.62
N SER A 101 -3.73 20.85 -19.54
CA SER A 101 -3.01 20.22 -20.65
C SER A 101 -1.51 20.48 -20.51
N ASP A 102 -0.68 19.53 -20.94
CA ASP A 102 0.77 19.69 -21.08
C ASP A 102 1.12 20.71 -22.17
N GLY A 103 0.25 20.93 -23.16
CA GLY A 103 0.46 21.87 -24.25
C GLY A 103 1.64 21.46 -25.14
N ARG A 104 2.45 22.43 -25.57
CA ARG A 104 3.63 22.17 -26.42
C ARG A 104 4.74 21.49 -25.60
N GLY A 105 5.07 20.24 -25.95
CA GLY A 105 6.12 19.44 -25.32
C GLY A 105 7.13 18.86 -26.33
N LYS A 106 8.13 18.11 -25.82
CA LYS A 106 9.15 17.44 -26.67
C LYS A 106 8.57 16.37 -27.60
N SER A 107 7.44 15.79 -27.22
CA SER A 107 6.68 14.80 -27.97
C SER A 107 5.25 14.79 -27.43
N ILE A 108 4.28 14.35 -28.23
CA ILE A 108 2.88 14.15 -27.81
C ILE A 108 2.74 13.15 -26.65
N TYR A 109 3.73 12.28 -26.45
CA TYR A 109 3.74 11.26 -25.39
C TYR A 109 4.62 11.62 -24.18
N ALA A 110 5.38 12.71 -24.25
CA ALA A 110 6.29 13.10 -23.17
C ALA A 110 5.53 13.91 -22.10
N PRO A 111 5.49 13.45 -20.83
CA PRO A 111 4.81 14.19 -19.77
C PRO A 111 5.51 15.53 -19.49
N SER A 112 4.74 16.55 -19.10
CA SER A 112 5.26 17.87 -18.71
C SER A 112 5.05 18.17 -17.23
N ALA A 113 6.13 18.43 -16.50
CA ALA A 113 6.06 18.84 -15.11
C ALA A 113 5.21 20.10 -14.90
N GLY A 114 5.31 21.05 -15.84
CA GLY A 114 4.52 22.28 -15.81
C GLY A 114 3.03 22.03 -16.03
N GLY A 115 2.67 21.09 -16.91
CA GLY A 115 1.28 20.68 -17.11
C GLY A 115 0.69 20.04 -15.87
N GLN A 116 1.38 19.06 -15.29
CA GLN A 116 0.97 18.41 -14.04
C GLN A 116 0.80 19.43 -12.90
N SER A 117 1.80 20.30 -12.71
CA SER A 117 1.78 21.34 -11.67
C SER A 117 0.58 22.28 -11.79
N ARG A 118 0.12 22.62 -13.02
CA ARG A 118 -1.08 23.42 -13.23
C ARG A 118 -2.35 22.71 -12.76
N ALA A 119 -2.53 21.43 -13.09
CA ALA A 119 -3.71 20.68 -12.65
C ALA A 119 -3.75 20.56 -11.12
N ILE A 120 -2.59 20.33 -10.49
CA ILE A 120 -2.45 20.23 -9.04
C ILE A 120 -2.76 21.58 -8.37
N ALA A 121 -2.13 22.66 -8.82
CA ALA A 121 -2.37 24.01 -8.28
C ALA A 121 -3.83 24.44 -8.45
N GLU A 122 -4.46 24.11 -9.57
CA GLU A 122 -5.87 24.41 -9.81
C GLU A 122 -6.79 23.63 -8.85
N ALA A 123 -6.50 22.37 -8.57
CA ALA A 123 -7.27 21.59 -7.60
C ALA A 123 -7.24 22.24 -6.20
N TYR A 124 -6.07 22.73 -5.77
CA TYR A 124 -5.92 23.46 -4.51
C TYR A 124 -6.63 24.81 -4.52
N ARG A 125 -6.53 25.56 -5.63
CA ARG A 125 -7.27 26.82 -5.81
C ARG A 125 -8.78 26.61 -5.71
N LEU A 126 -9.32 25.58 -6.38
CA LEU A 126 -10.75 25.26 -6.38
C LEU A 126 -11.24 24.76 -5.00
N SER A 127 -10.42 24.02 -4.28
CA SER A 127 -10.80 23.48 -2.96
C SER A 127 -10.66 24.48 -1.81
N GLY A 128 -9.85 25.54 -1.99
CA GLY A 128 -9.48 26.48 -0.94
C GLY A 128 -8.61 25.88 0.16
N LEU A 129 -7.94 24.75 -0.11
CA LEU A 129 -7.14 24.01 0.87
C LEU A 129 -5.65 24.26 0.67
N SER A 130 -4.87 24.13 1.75
CA SER A 130 -3.41 24.14 1.70
C SER A 130 -2.87 22.71 1.45
N PRO A 131 -1.85 22.54 0.59
CA PRO A 131 -1.13 21.27 0.42
C PRO A 131 -0.55 20.70 1.72
N ASP A 132 -0.21 21.54 2.70
CA ASP A 132 0.31 21.13 4.02
C ASP A 132 -0.64 20.22 4.80
N THR A 133 -1.92 20.21 4.42
CA THR A 133 -2.97 19.43 5.09
C THR A 133 -3.22 18.07 4.45
N VAL A 134 -2.60 17.77 3.31
CA VAL A 134 -2.70 16.46 2.65
C VAL A 134 -1.65 15.52 3.23
N GLU A 135 -2.06 14.29 3.54
CA GLU A 135 -1.19 13.29 4.19
C GLU A 135 -1.10 11.99 3.37
N LEU A 136 -1.89 11.86 2.30
CA LEU A 136 -1.84 10.75 1.34
C LEU A 136 -1.94 11.27 -0.10
N VAL A 137 -1.02 10.85 -0.97
CA VAL A 137 -1.11 11.05 -2.41
C VAL A 137 -1.13 9.69 -3.10
N GLU A 138 -2.26 9.40 -3.73
CA GLU A 138 -2.45 8.29 -4.66
C GLU A 138 -2.09 8.78 -6.07
N ALA A 139 -0.82 8.64 -6.41
CA ALA A 139 -0.25 9.17 -7.63
C ALA A 139 -0.71 8.40 -8.87
N HIS A 140 -0.41 8.96 -10.04
CA HIS A 140 -0.52 8.23 -11.29
C HIS A 140 0.48 7.07 -11.31
N GLY A 141 1.74 7.31 -10.96
CA GLY A 141 2.78 6.32 -10.65
C GLY A 141 2.73 5.09 -11.53
N THR A 142 3.15 5.21 -12.79
CA THR A 142 3.07 4.13 -13.79
C THR A 142 4.15 3.08 -13.64
N GLY A 143 5.19 3.32 -12.82
CA GLY A 143 6.36 2.44 -12.72
C GLY A 143 7.38 2.70 -13.81
N THR A 144 7.30 3.87 -14.47
CA THR A 144 8.28 4.31 -15.46
C THR A 144 9.29 5.22 -14.77
N ALA A 145 10.59 4.91 -14.80
CA ALA A 145 11.61 5.70 -14.08
C ALA A 145 11.50 7.22 -14.30
N VAL A 146 11.41 7.67 -15.55
CA VAL A 146 11.30 9.11 -15.88
C VAL A 146 9.96 9.70 -15.42
N GLY A 147 8.86 9.00 -15.66
CA GLY A 147 7.51 9.47 -15.30
C GLY A 147 7.31 9.61 -13.80
N ASP A 148 7.77 8.61 -13.03
CA ASP A 148 7.68 8.60 -11.58
C ASP A 148 8.51 9.75 -10.96
N GLY A 149 9.70 10.02 -11.51
CA GLY A 149 10.53 11.16 -11.11
C GLY A 149 9.85 12.52 -11.38
N ILE A 150 9.35 12.73 -12.61
CA ILE A 150 8.65 13.96 -13.01
C ILE A 150 7.40 14.19 -12.14
N GLU A 151 6.66 13.14 -11.82
CA GLU A 151 5.46 13.26 -10.99
C GLU A 151 5.81 13.69 -9.56
N VAL A 152 6.85 13.10 -8.96
CA VAL A 152 7.32 13.51 -7.62
C VAL A 152 7.80 14.96 -7.62
N GLU A 153 8.52 15.40 -8.65
CA GLU A 153 8.95 16.79 -8.80
C GLU A 153 7.76 17.75 -8.92
N SER A 154 6.76 17.40 -9.73
CA SER A 154 5.60 18.24 -10.01
C SER A 154 4.73 18.44 -8.78
N ILE A 155 4.38 17.34 -8.10
CA ILE A 155 3.59 17.40 -6.87
C ILE A 155 4.42 18.07 -5.76
N GLY A 156 5.70 17.70 -5.63
CA GLY A 156 6.59 18.27 -4.62
C GLY A 156 6.81 19.77 -4.79
N GLY A 157 6.90 20.26 -6.02
CA GLY A 157 7.05 21.69 -6.33
C GLY A 157 5.84 22.52 -5.87
N VAL A 158 4.61 22.03 -6.09
CA VAL A 158 3.40 22.70 -5.61
C VAL A 158 3.32 22.65 -4.08
N TYR A 159 3.68 21.52 -3.47
CA TYR A 159 3.57 21.37 -2.02
C TYR A 159 4.58 22.25 -1.29
N LYS A 160 5.80 22.41 -1.80
CA LYS A 160 6.86 23.20 -1.16
C LYS A 160 6.72 24.70 -1.31
N LYS A 161 6.11 25.19 -2.39
CA LYS A 161 6.16 26.61 -2.80
C LYS A 161 5.82 27.57 -1.66
N ASP A 162 4.80 27.24 -0.87
CA ASP A 162 4.31 28.06 0.26
C ASP A 162 4.18 27.23 1.56
N SER A 163 4.90 26.11 1.66
CA SER A 163 4.80 25.19 2.80
C SER A 163 5.39 25.78 4.07
N LYS A 164 4.74 25.52 5.19
CA LYS A 164 5.31 25.75 6.53
C LYS A 164 5.93 24.49 7.13
N ARG A 165 5.82 23.35 6.45
CA ARG A 165 6.31 22.06 6.92
C ARG A 165 7.69 21.77 6.34
N GLU A 166 8.52 21.16 7.16
CA GLU A 166 9.81 20.61 6.75
C GLU A 166 9.75 19.07 6.74
N GLY A 167 10.64 18.46 5.98
CA GLY A 167 10.73 17.00 5.85
C GLY A 167 9.57 16.36 5.08
N SER A 168 9.34 15.08 5.31
CA SER A 168 8.30 14.30 4.63
C SER A 168 7.10 14.06 5.54
N TRP A 169 5.90 14.38 5.07
CA TRP A 169 4.65 14.16 5.82
C TRP A 169 3.55 13.48 5.00
N VAL A 170 3.76 13.34 3.69
CA VAL A 170 2.78 12.79 2.75
C VAL A 170 3.16 11.35 2.41
N ALA A 171 2.29 10.40 2.73
CA ALA A 171 2.43 9.04 2.22
C ALA A 171 2.17 9.05 0.70
N LEU A 172 3.10 8.51 -0.08
CA LEU A 172 2.98 8.37 -1.53
C LEU A 172 2.80 6.90 -1.92
N GLY A 173 1.91 6.64 -2.87
CA GLY A 173 1.70 5.31 -3.43
C GLY A 173 0.95 5.32 -4.76
N SER A 174 0.80 4.13 -5.35
CA SER A 174 0.00 3.91 -6.56
C SER A 174 -0.66 2.53 -6.54
N VAL A 175 -1.94 2.47 -6.86
CA VAL A 175 -2.77 1.26 -6.99
C VAL A 175 -2.30 0.42 -8.17
N LYS A 176 -1.58 1.02 -9.13
CA LYS A 176 -1.05 0.31 -10.29
C LYS A 176 -0.04 -0.76 -9.90
N SER A 177 0.66 -0.58 -8.78
CA SER A 177 1.56 -1.63 -8.28
C SER A 177 0.80 -2.88 -7.82
N MET A 178 -0.50 -2.76 -7.52
CA MET A 178 -1.38 -3.86 -7.10
C MET A 178 -2.10 -4.51 -8.28
N ILE A 179 -2.77 -3.71 -9.12
CA ILE A 179 -3.71 -4.21 -10.14
C ILE A 179 -3.28 -3.91 -11.59
N GLY A 180 -2.07 -3.37 -11.78
CA GLY A 180 -1.63 -2.85 -13.07
C GLY A 180 -2.32 -1.54 -13.46
N HIS A 181 -1.97 -1.03 -14.64
CA HIS A 181 -2.55 0.16 -15.20
C HIS A 181 -3.87 -0.15 -15.90
N THR A 182 -4.98 0.15 -15.23
CA THR A 182 -6.35 -0.05 -15.74
C THR A 182 -6.81 1.02 -16.75
N LYS A 183 -5.86 1.63 -17.46
CA LYS A 183 -6.06 2.61 -18.56
C LYS A 183 -7.17 3.63 -18.25
N ALA A 184 -8.29 3.62 -18.98
CA ALA A 184 -9.38 4.59 -18.79
C ALA A 184 -10.04 4.53 -17.40
N ALA A 185 -9.98 3.39 -16.71
CA ALA A 185 -10.48 3.19 -15.35
C ALA A 185 -9.44 3.55 -14.26
N SER A 186 -8.23 4.00 -14.63
CA SER A 186 -7.15 4.25 -13.69
C SER A 186 -7.46 5.34 -12.67
N GLY A 187 -8.12 6.42 -13.09
CA GLY A 187 -8.54 7.50 -12.20
C GLY A 187 -9.57 7.03 -11.16
N SER A 188 -10.54 6.22 -11.59
CA SER A 188 -11.51 5.60 -10.67
C SER A 188 -10.83 4.69 -9.65
N ALA A 189 -9.87 3.86 -10.06
CA ALA A 189 -9.17 2.96 -9.15
C ALA A 189 -8.39 3.74 -8.06
N ALA A 190 -7.67 4.78 -8.47
CA ALA A 190 -6.97 5.69 -7.57
C ALA A 190 -7.93 6.40 -6.61
N PHE A 191 -9.03 6.96 -7.13
CA PHE A 191 -10.04 7.63 -6.33
C PHE A 191 -10.68 6.69 -5.30
N ILE A 192 -11.04 5.47 -5.70
CA ILE A 192 -11.62 4.45 -4.81
C ILE A 192 -10.64 4.11 -3.70
N LYS A 193 -9.36 3.84 -4.03
CA LYS A 193 -8.34 3.54 -3.01
C LYS A 193 -8.17 4.71 -2.01
N ALA A 194 -8.09 5.95 -2.50
CA ALA A 194 -7.99 7.13 -1.65
C ALA A 194 -9.24 7.34 -0.77
N ALA A 195 -10.45 7.16 -1.32
CA ALA A 195 -11.69 7.26 -0.58
C ALA A 195 -11.80 6.16 0.50
N MET A 196 -11.39 4.93 0.18
CA MET A 196 -11.40 3.82 1.14
C MET A 196 -10.34 4.01 2.23
N ALA A 197 -9.16 4.56 1.92
CA ALA A 197 -8.18 4.96 2.91
C ALA A 197 -8.76 5.98 3.92
N LEU A 198 -9.50 6.98 3.43
CA LEU A 198 -10.20 7.97 4.25
C LEU A 198 -11.38 7.38 5.05
N ARG A 199 -12.10 6.39 4.51
CA ARG A 199 -13.19 5.71 5.22
C ARG A 199 -12.65 4.83 6.35
N HIS A 200 -11.65 4.01 6.05
CA HIS A 200 -11.10 3.04 7.01
C HIS A 200 -10.08 3.65 7.98
N LYS A 201 -9.68 4.91 7.78
CA LYS A 201 -8.68 5.63 8.60
C LYS A 201 -7.32 4.94 8.56
N VAL A 202 -6.89 4.57 7.35
CA VAL A 202 -5.68 3.77 7.12
C VAL A 202 -4.87 4.38 5.98
N LEU A 203 -3.55 4.45 6.15
CA LEU A 203 -2.60 4.68 5.07
C LEU A 203 -2.28 3.33 4.41
N PRO A 204 -2.74 3.07 3.17
CA PRO A 204 -2.52 1.80 2.51
C PRO A 204 -1.07 1.65 2.06
N PRO A 205 -0.56 0.41 1.93
CA PRO A 205 0.76 0.19 1.38
C PRO A 205 0.82 0.53 -0.12
N THR A 206 2.02 0.79 -0.62
CA THR A 206 2.40 0.66 -2.03
C THR A 206 3.36 -0.52 -2.13
N ILE A 207 3.04 -1.48 -3.00
CA ILE A 207 3.80 -2.74 -3.09
C ILE A 207 4.81 -2.71 -4.23
N LYS A 208 5.69 -3.72 -4.29
CA LYS A 208 6.74 -3.88 -5.31
C LYS A 208 7.80 -2.77 -5.29
N VAL A 209 8.08 -2.25 -4.11
CA VAL A 209 9.18 -1.32 -3.85
C VAL A 209 10.20 -2.01 -2.95
N SER A 210 11.39 -2.19 -3.48
CA SER A 210 12.59 -2.72 -2.81
C SER A 210 13.50 -1.59 -2.32
N GLU A 211 13.66 -0.55 -3.13
CA GLU A 211 14.44 0.65 -2.83
C GLU A 211 13.71 1.86 -3.43
N PRO A 212 13.63 3.01 -2.72
CA PRO A 212 12.91 4.16 -3.23
C PRO A 212 13.62 4.76 -4.44
N HIS A 213 12.84 5.33 -5.37
CA HIS A 213 13.38 6.14 -6.46
C HIS A 213 14.35 7.22 -5.93
N PRO A 214 15.48 7.52 -6.61
CA PRO A 214 16.53 8.40 -6.09
C PRO A 214 16.05 9.76 -5.55
N ILE A 215 15.04 10.35 -6.20
CA ILE A 215 14.45 11.61 -5.75
C ILE A 215 13.79 11.50 -4.37
N LEU A 216 13.14 10.38 -4.06
CA LEU A 216 12.54 10.09 -2.75
C LEU A 216 13.60 9.71 -1.73
N ALA A 217 14.63 8.96 -2.17
CA ALA A 217 15.77 8.57 -1.34
C ALA A 217 16.56 9.77 -0.80
N SER A 218 16.51 10.93 -1.49
CA SER A 218 17.16 12.17 -1.06
C SER A 218 16.65 12.69 0.29
N GLY A 219 15.43 12.32 0.71
CA GLY A 219 14.77 12.85 1.91
C GLY A 219 14.37 14.33 1.81
N GLN A 220 14.55 14.96 0.63
CA GLN A 220 14.24 16.37 0.43
C GLN A 220 12.81 16.60 -0.07
N THR A 221 12.00 15.56 -0.25
CA THR A 221 10.62 15.67 -0.77
C THR A 221 9.61 15.64 0.38
N PRO A 222 8.41 16.23 0.20
CA PRO A 222 7.34 16.09 1.21
C PRO A 222 6.82 14.65 1.31
N PHE A 223 7.28 13.74 0.45
CA PHE A 223 6.79 12.38 0.32
C PHE A 223 7.68 11.35 0.98
N TYR A 224 7.05 10.32 1.52
CA TYR A 224 7.68 9.06 1.89
C TYR A 224 6.79 7.91 1.39
N LEU A 225 7.38 6.75 1.07
CA LEU A 225 6.61 5.60 0.60
C LEU A 225 6.05 4.82 1.79
N SER A 226 4.75 4.53 1.77
CA SER A 226 4.11 3.67 2.77
C SER A 226 4.23 2.21 2.32
N LEU A 227 5.13 1.43 2.90
CA LEU A 227 5.36 0.03 2.49
C LEU A 227 4.42 -0.96 3.18
N GLU A 228 3.85 -0.54 4.31
CA GLU A 228 2.97 -1.34 5.15
C GLU A 228 1.70 -0.54 5.43
N LYS A 229 0.61 -1.27 5.69
CA LYS A 229 -0.65 -0.71 6.18
C LYS A 229 -0.42 -0.04 7.52
N ARG A 230 -0.82 1.22 7.71
CA ARG A 230 -0.66 1.95 8.98
C ARG A 230 -1.93 2.70 9.38
N PRO A 231 -2.22 2.85 10.68
CA PRO A 231 -3.34 3.67 11.11
C PRO A 231 -3.09 5.13 10.73
N TRP A 232 -4.10 5.76 10.13
CA TRP A 232 -4.08 7.18 9.79
C TRP A 232 -4.70 7.93 10.97
N MET A 233 -3.90 8.41 11.91
CA MET A 233 -4.40 9.16 13.06
C MET A 233 -4.77 10.58 12.67
N ALA A 234 -5.82 11.12 13.29
CA ALA A 234 -6.30 12.46 12.96
C ALA A 234 -5.25 13.54 13.32
N SER A 235 -5.28 14.64 12.57
CA SER A 235 -4.61 15.86 12.97
C SER A 235 -5.54 16.69 13.86
N LYS A 236 -4.98 17.49 14.77
CA LYS A 236 -5.76 18.45 15.56
C LYS A 236 -6.17 19.67 14.73
N ASP A 237 -5.42 19.94 13.65
CA ASP A 237 -5.52 21.18 12.89
C ASP A 237 -6.40 21.05 11.63
N HIS A 238 -6.56 19.82 11.12
CA HIS A 238 -7.32 19.57 9.91
C HIS A 238 -7.86 18.12 9.85
N PRO A 239 -8.97 17.89 9.13
CA PRO A 239 -9.41 16.55 8.77
C PRO A 239 -8.37 15.83 7.90
N ARG A 240 -8.43 14.50 7.87
CA ARG A 240 -7.62 13.67 6.96
C ARG A 240 -7.96 14.02 5.52
N ARG A 241 -6.93 14.25 4.72
CA ARG A 241 -7.05 14.60 3.30
C ARG A 241 -6.12 13.75 2.47
N ALA A 242 -6.68 13.22 1.38
CA ALA A 242 -5.94 12.53 0.35
C ALA A 242 -6.01 13.33 -0.95
N ALA A 243 -5.05 13.12 -1.84
CA ALA A 243 -5.17 13.55 -3.22
C ALA A 243 -4.92 12.38 -4.17
N CYS A 244 -5.47 12.43 -5.38
CA CYS A 244 -5.18 11.44 -6.40
C CYS A 244 -4.99 12.06 -7.80
N SER A 245 -4.05 11.51 -8.56
CA SER A 245 -3.69 11.98 -9.91
C SER A 245 -4.05 10.95 -10.99
N ALA A 246 -4.53 11.44 -12.13
CA ALA A 246 -4.62 10.67 -13.37
C ALA A 246 -4.07 11.51 -14.53
N LEU A 247 -2.96 11.07 -15.10
CA LEU A 247 -2.22 11.80 -16.13
C LEU A 247 -2.42 11.07 -17.45
N GLY A 248 -3.22 11.68 -18.34
CA GLY A 248 -3.61 11.11 -19.61
C GLY A 248 -2.46 11.07 -20.61
N PHE A 249 -2.31 9.94 -21.30
CA PHE A 249 -1.50 9.85 -22.49
C PHE A 249 -1.98 10.90 -23.53
N GLY A 250 -1.07 11.73 -24.05
CA GLY A 250 -1.43 12.92 -24.84
C GLY A 250 -1.49 14.22 -24.02
N GLY A 251 -1.20 14.17 -22.72
CA GLY A 251 -0.94 15.35 -21.89
C GLY A 251 -2.16 16.00 -21.27
N THR A 252 -3.28 15.28 -21.09
CA THR A 252 -4.44 15.80 -20.34
C THR A 252 -4.37 15.33 -18.88
N ASN A 253 -4.18 16.26 -17.95
CA ASN A 253 -3.90 15.94 -16.55
C ASN A 253 -5.08 16.26 -15.64
N PHE A 254 -5.31 15.40 -14.66
CA PHE A 254 -6.34 15.58 -13.63
C PHE A 254 -5.76 15.32 -12.24
N HIS A 255 -6.15 16.15 -11.28
CA HIS A 255 -5.80 15.99 -9.87
C HIS A 255 -7.02 16.27 -9.00
N ALA A 256 -7.37 15.32 -8.12
CA ALA A 256 -8.52 15.44 -7.22
C ALA A 256 -8.06 15.48 -5.76
N ILE A 257 -8.75 16.28 -4.95
CA ILE A 257 -8.52 16.41 -3.50
C ILE A 257 -9.74 15.86 -2.78
N LEU A 258 -9.52 14.92 -1.88
CA LEU A 258 -10.53 14.24 -1.08
C LEU A 258 -10.33 14.58 0.41
N GLU A 259 -11.43 14.65 1.13
CA GLU A 259 -11.47 14.82 2.59
C GLU A 259 -12.36 13.74 3.22
N GLU A 260 -12.06 13.33 4.44
CA GLU A 260 -12.89 12.36 5.16
C GLU A 260 -14.31 12.87 5.45
N GLY A 261 -15.28 11.94 5.53
CA GLY A 261 -16.67 12.28 5.88
C GLY A 261 -16.89 12.59 7.37
N GLY A 262 -15.98 12.17 8.24
CA GLY A 262 -16.02 12.36 9.70
C GLY A 262 -14.78 11.77 10.37
N PRO A 263 -14.42 12.20 11.59
CA PRO A 263 -13.14 11.83 12.23
C PRO A 263 -13.10 10.39 12.76
N GLU A 264 -14.27 9.85 13.12
CA GLU A 264 -14.42 8.54 13.76
C GLU A 264 -14.28 7.37 12.78
N LYS A 265 -13.72 6.26 13.27
CA LYS A 265 -13.80 4.95 12.61
C LYS A 265 -15.03 4.23 13.14
N THR A 266 -16.00 3.95 12.28
CA THR A 266 -17.28 3.34 12.69
C THR A 266 -17.43 1.88 12.29
N GLU A 267 -16.57 1.38 11.40
CA GLU A 267 -16.68 0.06 10.79
C GLU A 267 -15.40 -0.74 10.96
N THR A 268 -15.57 -2.06 11.11
CA THR A 268 -14.46 -3.01 11.08
C THR A 268 -13.97 -3.20 9.65
N ASP A 269 -12.68 -2.99 9.41
CA ASP A 269 -12.00 -3.28 8.15
C ASP A 269 -11.40 -4.69 8.23
N TRP A 270 -12.26 -5.69 8.01
CA TRP A 270 -11.85 -7.09 8.04
C TRP A 270 -11.03 -7.43 6.79
N ASP A 271 -9.92 -8.16 6.97
CA ASP A 271 -8.91 -8.35 5.92
C ASP A 271 -9.30 -9.36 4.84
N ALA A 272 -10.36 -10.15 5.05
CA ALA A 272 -10.77 -11.24 4.20
C ALA A 272 -9.69 -12.30 3.93
N GLU A 273 -8.66 -12.38 4.77
CA GLU A 273 -7.55 -13.31 4.66
C GLU A 273 -7.53 -14.34 5.80
N HIS A 274 -8.16 -14.03 6.93
CA HIS A 274 -8.23 -14.91 8.09
C HIS A 274 -9.67 -15.31 8.41
N GLU A 275 -9.91 -16.61 8.56
CA GLU A 275 -11.23 -17.19 8.83
C GLU A 275 -11.20 -18.12 10.05
N ILE A 276 -12.32 -18.16 10.78
CA ILE A 276 -12.53 -19.08 11.90
C ILE A 276 -13.61 -20.09 11.51
N PHE A 277 -13.22 -21.34 11.30
CA PHE A 277 -14.16 -22.45 11.14
C PHE A 277 -14.55 -22.96 12.54
N ALA A 278 -15.83 -22.85 12.91
CA ALA A 278 -16.30 -23.17 14.26
C ALA A 278 -17.39 -24.26 14.24
N ALA A 279 -17.00 -25.53 14.41
CA ALA A 279 -17.92 -26.66 14.47
C ALA A 279 -18.17 -27.10 15.91
N CYS A 280 -19.42 -27.45 16.23
CA CYS A 280 -19.83 -27.98 17.52
C CYS A 280 -20.90 -29.08 17.33
N GLY A 281 -20.96 -30.04 18.25
CA GLY A 281 -21.87 -31.20 18.15
C GLY A 281 -21.43 -32.18 17.07
N ASP A 282 -22.15 -32.23 15.94
CA ASP A 282 -21.80 -33.08 14.78
C ASP A 282 -20.59 -32.53 14.00
N ILE A 283 -19.40 -32.63 14.60
CA ILE A 283 -18.13 -32.22 14.01
C ILE A 283 -17.83 -33.06 12.76
N ALA A 284 -18.11 -34.36 12.81
CA ALA A 284 -17.83 -35.30 11.72
C ALA A 284 -18.64 -34.99 10.45
N GLY A 285 -19.91 -34.55 10.58
CA GLY A 285 -20.73 -34.10 9.47
C GLY A 285 -20.41 -32.70 8.96
N LYS A 286 -19.89 -31.82 9.82
CA LYS A 286 -19.56 -30.41 9.46
C LYS A 286 -18.18 -30.27 8.78
N LEU A 287 -17.18 -31.01 9.22
CA LEU A 287 -15.80 -30.89 8.71
C LEU A 287 -15.66 -31.12 7.18
N PRO A 288 -16.39 -32.05 6.54
CA PRO A 288 -16.38 -32.21 5.08
C PRO A 288 -16.80 -30.96 4.30
N THR A 289 -17.58 -30.04 4.90
CA THR A 289 -17.98 -28.79 4.22
C THR A 289 -16.77 -27.88 3.95
N LEU A 290 -15.76 -27.90 4.83
CA LEU A 290 -14.51 -27.18 4.63
C LEU A 290 -13.65 -27.84 3.53
N SER A 291 -13.52 -29.16 3.55
CA SER A 291 -12.77 -29.90 2.52
C SER A 291 -13.39 -29.77 1.12
N ALA A 292 -14.72 -29.64 1.05
CA ALA A 292 -15.47 -29.50 -0.20
C ALA A 292 -15.35 -28.11 -0.85
N ALA A 293 -14.95 -27.09 -0.08
CA ALA A 293 -14.77 -25.74 -0.59
C ALA A 293 -13.68 -25.68 -1.67
N LYS A 294 -14.01 -25.10 -2.83
CA LYS A 294 -13.15 -25.07 -4.02
C LYS A 294 -12.25 -23.85 -4.07
N ASN A 295 -12.65 -22.77 -3.43
CA ASN A 295 -11.96 -21.49 -3.41
C ASN A 295 -12.15 -20.83 -2.05
N TRP A 296 -11.44 -19.72 -1.84
CA TRP A 296 -11.46 -19.01 -0.58
C TRP A 296 -12.82 -18.40 -0.24
N ASP A 297 -13.59 -17.93 -1.21
CA ASP A 297 -14.93 -17.37 -0.96
C ASP A 297 -15.92 -18.44 -0.47
N GLU A 298 -15.81 -19.68 -0.96
CA GLU A 298 -16.56 -20.83 -0.43
C GLU A 298 -16.13 -21.17 1.01
N VAL A 299 -14.83 -21.08 1.33
CA VAL A 299 -14.34 -21.26 2.72
C VAL A 299 -14.94 -20.19 3.64
N ARG A 300 -14.88 -18.92 3.23
CA ARG A 300 -15.44 -17.78 3.98
C ARG A 300 -16.94 -17.96 4.25
N PHE A 301 -17.69 -18.38 3.24
CA PHE A 301 -19.13 -18.65 3.37
C PHE A 301 -19.42 -19.79 4.36
N VAL A 302 -18.71 -20.92 4.25
CA VAL A 302 -18.86 -22.05 5.18
C VAL A 302 -18.54 -21.63 6.62
N CYS A 303 -17.44 -20.89 6.82
CA CYS A 303 -17.04 -20.40 8.14
C CYS A 303 -18.08 -19.44 8.73
N GLN A 304 -18.62 -18.52 7.92
CA GLN A 304 -19.70 -17.62 8.35
C GLN A 304 -20.93 -18.38 8.84
N ALA A 305 -21.43 -19.34 8.06
CA ALA A 305 -22.61 -20.13 8.41
C ALA A 305 -22.42 -20.93 9.70
N LEU A 306 -21.23 -21.53 9.88
CA LEU A 306 -20.92 -22.31 11.07
C LEU A 306 -20.82 -21.45 12.32
N ARG A 307 -20.12 -20.30 12.26
CA ARG A 307 -20.04 -19.35 13.38
C ARG A 307 -21.41 -18.86 13.84
N ALA A 308 -22.33 -18.59 12.91
CA ALA A 308 -23.69 -18.15 13.24
C ALA A 308 -24.50 -19.20 14.03
N SER A 309 -24.12 -20.48 13.92
CA SER A 309 -24.76 -21.61 14.62
C SER A 309 -23.90 -22.21 15.74
N PHE A 310 -22.78 -21.58 16.06
CA PHE A 310 -21.83 -22.11 17.03
C PHE A 310 -22.37 -21.96 18.45
N ASN A 311 -22.32 -23.05 19.22
CA ASN A 311 -22.71 -23.06 20.62
C ASN A 311 -21.48 -23.38 21.51
N PRO A 312 -21.00 -22.44 22.34
CA PRO A 312 -19.85 -22.67 23.21
C PRO A 312 -20.14 -23.70 24.31
N SER A 313 -21.40 -23.96 24.66
CA SER A 313 -21.79 -24.97 25.67
C SER A 313 -22.06 -26.36 25.09
N ALA A 314 -21.74 -26.61 23.82
CA ALA A 314 -21.87 -27.95 23.23
C ALA A 314 -20.83 -28.92 23.78
N ASP A 315 -21.19 -30.20 23.95
CA ASP A 315 -20.32 -31.24 24.53
C ASP A 315 -18.95 -31.38 23.87
N SER A 316 -18.89 -31.14 22.55
CA SER A 316 -17.68 -31.18 21.74
C SER A 316 -17.63 -30.00 20.77
N ARG A 317 -16.45 -29.38 20.68
CA ARG A 317 -16.18 -28.21 19.86
C ARG A 317 -14.84 -28.39 19.13
N LEU A 318 -14.85 -28.14 17.83
CA LEU A 318 -13.67 -28.07 16.97
C LEU A 318 -13.63 -26.70 16.31
N VAL A 319 -12.58 -25.95 16.57
CA VAL A 319 -12.41 -24.61 16.01
C VAL A 319 -11.05 -24.48 15.36
N ILE A 320 -11.03 -23.96 14.13
CA ILE A 320 -9.83 -23.90 13.28
C ILE A 320 -9.63 -22.47 12.83
N ALA A 321 -8.41 -21.95 13.05
CA ALA A 321 -7.97 -20.70 12.46
C ALA A 321 -7.37 -20.98 11.07
N LEU A 322 -7.93 -20.35 10.04
CA LEU A 322 -7.59 -20.54 8.64
C LEU A 322 -7.01 -19.25 8.06
N GLU A 323 -6.09 -19.39 7.11
CA GLU A 323 -5.43 -18.29 6.40
C GLU A 323 -5.52 -18.51 4.89
N LYS A 324 -5.75 -17.44 4.13
CA LYS A 324 -5.83 -17.45 2.67
C LYS A 324 -4.50 -17.89 2.07
N GLY A 325 -4.57 -18.83 1.14
CA GLY A 325 -3.38 -19.46 0.56
C GLY A 325 -2.82 -20.63 1.39
N GLY A 326 -3.34 -20.86 2.60
CA GLY A 326 -3.10 -22.09 3.36
C GLY A 326 -3.85 -23.29 2.77
N ASP A 327 -3.37 -24.50 3.06
CA ASP A 327 -4.01 -25.75 2.62
C ASP A 327 -5.12 -26.19 3.60
N TRP A 328 -6.27 -25.53 3.51
CA TRP A 328 -7.43 -25.82 4.37
C TRP A 328 -7.95 -27.25 4.21
N LYS A 329 -7.69 -27.91 3.08
CA LYS A 329 -8.08 -29.31 2.86
C LYS A 329 -7.23 -30.25 3.69
N THR A 330 -5.91 -30.08 3.66
CA THR A 330 -5.01 -30.85 4.53
C THR A 330 -5.26 -30.56 6.01
N ILE A 331 -5.57 -29.30 6.37
CA ILE A 331 -5.95 -28.93 7.74
C ILE A 331 -7.23 -29.67 8.16
N ALA A 332 -8.25 -29.71 7.30
CA ALA A 332 -9.48 -30.44 7.57
C ALA A 332 -9.25 -31.96 7.70
N GLU A 333 -8.39 -32.56 6.88
CA GLU A 333 -8.04 -33.98 7.03
C GLU A 333 -7.32 -34.26 8.37
N LYS A 334 -6.37 -33.40 8.76
CA LYS A 334 -5.70 -33.50 10.07
C LYS A 334 -6.71 -33.37 11.22
N ALA A 335 -7.67 -32.46 11.10
CA ALA A 335 -8.68 -32.24 12.12
C ALA A 335 -9.60 -33.46 12.35
N LYS A 336 -9.79 -34.35 11.36
CA LYS A 336 -10.57 -35.60 11.54
C LYS A 336 -9.96 -36.54 12.58
N ALA A 337 -8.64 -36.54 12.71
CA ALA A 337 -7.92 -37.39 13.65
C ALA A 337 -7.88 -36.81 15.07
N LEU A 338 -8.34 -35.57 15.26
CA LEU A 338 -8.22 -34.86 16.53
C LEU A 338 -9.33 -35.27 17.51
N LYS A 339 -8.92 -35.80 18.67
CA LYS A 339 -9.85 -36.19 19.74
C LYS A 339 -9.53 -35.59 21.12
N SER A 340 -8.35 -34.98 21.31
CA SER A 340 -7.95 -34.49 22.64
C SER A 340 -6.81 -33.45 22.67
N SER A 341 -5.83 -33.49 21.76
CA SER A 341 -4.67 -32.57 21.82
C SER A 341 -4.77 -31.44 20.78
N PRO A 342 -4.47 -30.18 21.12
CA PRO A 342 -4.42 -29.11 20.12
C PRO A 342 -3.29 -29.33 19.11
N MET A 343 -3.56 -29.05 17.83
CA MET A 343 -2.55 -28.92 16.78
C MET A 343 -2.43 -27.44 16.40
N ASP A 344 -1.32 -27.04 15.76
CA ASP A 344 -1.14 -25.63 15.34
C ASP A 344 -2.32 -25.17 14.47
N GLY A 345 -3.07 -24.18 14.96
CA GLY A 345 -4.27 -23.64 14.32
C GLY A 345 -5.54 -24.51 14.41
N ILE A 346 -5.51 -25.70 15.02
CA ILE A 346 -6.65 -26.62 15.16
C ILE A 346 -6.88 -26.93 16.64
N PHE A 347 -8.01 -26.46 17.17
CA PHE A 347 -8.33 -26.56 18.60
C PHE A 347 -9.57 -27.42 18.81
N TYR A 348 -9.47 -28.36 19.74
CA TYR A 348 -10.57 -29.23 20.14
C TYR A 348 -10.78 -29.11 21.65
N GLY A 349 -12.02 -29.08 22.09
CA GLY A 349 -12.35 -29.08 23.52
C GLY A 349 -13.68 -29.73 23.82
N THR A 350 -13.81 -30.18 25.06
CA THR A 350 -14.97 -30.87 25.63
C THR A 350 -15.27 -30.35 27.03
N GLY A 351 -16.52 -30.42 27.47
CA GLY A 351 -16.92 -30.02 28.81
C GLY A 351 -17.04 -28.50 29.01
N GLU A 352 -17.15 -28.07 30.27
CA GLU A 352 -17.26 -26.65 30.63
C GLU A 352 -15.87 -26.02 30.81
N PRO A 353 -15.70 -24.73 30.44
CA PRO A 353 -14.45 -24.02 30.69
C PRO A 353 -14.24 -23.80 32.20
N GLY A 354 -12.97 -23.83 32.64
CA GLY A 354 -12.61 -23.19 33.92
C GLY A 354 -12.51 -21.68 33.77
N LYS A 355 -12.09 -20.96 34.84
CA LYS A 355 -12.06 -19.49 34.81
C LYS A 355 -11.01 -18.94 33.84
N LEU A 356 -11.29 -17.77 33.27
CA LEU A 356 -10.44 -17.04 32.34
C LEU A 356 -9.68 -15.90 33.04
N GLY A 357 -8.36 -15.97 33.02
CA GLY A 357 -7.47 -14.90 33.47
C GLY A 357 -6.97 -14.04 32.30
N ILE A 358 -7.03 -12.73 32.42
CA ILE A 358 -6.43 -11.79 31.46
C ILE A 358 -5.16 -11.20 32.06
N LEU A 359 -4.07 -11.27 31.31
CA LEU A 359 -2.75 -10.83 31.71
C LEU A 359 -2.30 -9.65 30.84
N PHE A 360 -1.94 -8.53 31.46
CA PHE A 360 -1.47 -7.34 30.74
C PHE A 360 0.06 -7.24 30.78
N PRO A 361 0.73 -7.15 29.61
CA PRO A 361 2.20 -7.13 29.57
C PRO A 361 2.79 -5.83 30.12
N GLY A 362 3.99 -5.96 30.67
CA GLY A 362 4.81 -4.87 31.18
C GLY A 362 5.84 -4.35 30.18
N GLN A 363 6.72 -3.48 30.67
CA GLN A 363 7.84 -2.97 29.89
C GLN A 363 8.79 -4.11 29.46
N GLY A 364 9.21 -4.07 28.21
CA GLY A 364 9.97 -5.13 27.52
C GLY A 364 9.16 -5.83 26.42
N ALA A 365 7.83 -5.73 26.45
CA ALA A 365 6.95 -6.29 25.42
C ALA A 365 6.79 -5.40 24.17
N GLN A 366 7.13 -4.11 24.26
CA GLN A 366 6.97 -3.17 23.16
C GLN A 366 7.90 -3.48 21.97
N TYR A 367 7.38 -3.25 20.78
CA TYR A 367 8.11 -3.25 19.51
C TYR A 367 7.38 -2.33 18.52
N VAL A 368 8.10 -1.81 17.53
CA VAL A 368 7.52 -0.92 16.51
C VAL A 368 6.47 -1.69 15.70
N GLY A 369 5.28 -1.11 15.58
CA GLY A 369 4.16 -1.74 14.88
C GLY A 369 3.27 -2.66 15.73
N MET A 370 3.47 -2.72 17.05
CA MET A 370 2.58 -3.49 17.92
C MET A 370 1.12 -3.02 17.82
N ALA A 371 0.19 -3.98 17.86
CA ALA A 371 -1.26 -3.78 17.68
C ALA A 371 -1.70 -3.13 16.35
N ARG A 372 -0.79 -2.94 15.37
CA ARG A 372 -1.07 -2.25 14.09
C ARG A 372 -2.29 -2.80 13.36
N ASP A 373 -2.36 -4.13 13.21
CA ASP A 373 -3.44 -4.76 12.45
C ASP A 373 -4.79 -4.59 13.16
N LEU A 374 -4.80 -4.69 14.50
CA LEU A 374 -5.99 -4.45 15.31
C LEU A 374 -6.47 -2.99 15.21
N VAL A 375 -5.56 -2.02 15.34
CA VAL A 375 -5.88 -0.58 15.21
C VAL A 375 -6.38 -0.24 13.82
N CYS A 376 -5.80 -0.82 12.76
CA CYS A 376 -6.28 -0.62 11.40
C CYS A 376 -7.66 -1.25 11.17
N ALA A 377 -7.92 -2.43 11.76
CA ALA A 377 -9.14 -3.18 11.56
C ALA A 377 -10.32 -2.66 12.40
N PHE A 378 -10.15 -2.48 13.72
CA PHE A 378 -11.26 -2.33 14.66
C PHE A 378 -11.48 -0.89 15.16
N PRO A 379 -12.72 -0.39 15.20
CA PRO A 379 -13.08 0.91 15.79
C PRO A 379 -12.58 1.11 17.23
N GLU A 380 -12.71 0.11 18.08
CA GLU A 380 -12.38 0.19 19.51
C GLU A 380 -10.87 0.31 19.72
N SER A 381 -10.08 -0.42 18.94
CA SER A 381 -8.62 -0.29 18.91
C SER A 381 -8.17 1.06 18.38
N PHE A 382 -8.84 1.57 17.35
CA PHE A 382 -8.59 2.90 16.80
C PHE A 382 -8.88 4.00 17.83
N ARG A 383 -9.99 3.90 18.56
CA ARG A 383 -10.36 4.83 19.65
C ARG A 383 -9.31 4.82 20.77
N ALA A 384 -8.93 3.63 21.26
CA ALA A 384 -7.94 3.49 22.33
C ALA A 384 -6.61 4.19 21.98
N LEU A 385 -6.14 4.05 20.74
CA LEU A 385 -4.94 4.77 20.29
C LEU A 385 -5.19 6.28 20.14
N SER A 386 -6.37 6.69 19.65
CA SER A 386 -6.72 8.10 19.50
C SER A 386 -6.75 8.84 20.84
N GLU A 387 -7.27 8.19 21.89
CA GLU A 387 -7.31 8.73 23.25
C GLU A 387 -5.91 8.79 23.88
N ALA A 388 -5.11 7.75 23.66
CA ALA A 388 -3.71 7.75 24.09
C ALA A 388 -2.90 8.87 23.40
N ASP A 389 -3.09 9.08 22.10
CA ASP A 389 -2.50 10.18 21.34
C ASP A 389 -2.93 11.54 21.87
N ALA A 390 -4.20 11.70 22.23
CA ALA A 390 -4.73 12.96 22.75
C ALA A 390 -4.15 13.31 24.13
N ALA A 391 -3.85 12.30 24.95
CA ALA A 391 -3.30 12.44 26.30
C ALA A 391 -1.76 12.50 26.34
N PHE A 392 -1.08 12.14 25.26
CA PHE A 392 0.38 12.15 25.21
C PHE A 392 0.93 13.57 25.03
N GLU A 393 1.85 13.99 25.92
CA GLU A 393 2.36 15.37 25.97
C GLU A 393 3.54 15.61 25.01
N ASP A 394 4.34 14.58 24.74
CA ASP A 394 5.60 14.69 23.97
C ASP A 394 5.40 14.40 22.46
N GLY A 395 4.32 14.93 21.88
CA GLY A 395 4.00 14.79 20.45
C GLY A 395 2.86 13.82 20.17
N LYS A 396 2.99 12.97 19.13
CA LYS A 396 1.99 11.93 18.80
C LYS A 396 2.55 10.54 19.13
N LEU A 397 1.94 9.84 20.07
CA LEU A 397 2.35 8.49 20.47
C LEU A 397 2.31 7.52 19.28
N SER A 398 1.29 7.63 18.44
CA SER A 398 1.12 6.86 17.21
C SER A 398 2.26 7.04 16.21
N SER A 399 2.91 8.20 16.18
CA SER A 399 4.08 8.42 15.32
C SER A 399 5.32 7.67 15.80
N LEU A 400 5.38 7.30 17.08
CA LEU A 400 6.44 6.49 17.68
C LEU A 400 6.12 5.00 17.61
N MET A 401 4.84 4.63 17.69
CA MET A 401 4.36 3.25 17.53
C MET A 401 4.35 2.81 16.06
N PHE A 402 3.99 3.70 15.13
CA PHE A 402 3.85 3.45 13.70
C PHE A 402 4.64 4.50 12.88
N PRO A 403 5.97 4.59 13.07
CA PRO A 403 6.79 5.58 12.41
C PRO A 403 6.78 5.40 10.89
N GLN A 404 7.27 6.42 10.18
CA GLN A 404 7.47 6.32 8.72
C GLN A 404 8.45 5.17 8.40
N PRO A 405 8.28 4.46 7.28
CA PRO A 405 9.17 3.37 6.91
C PRO A 405 10.64 3.79 6.88
N ALA A 406 11.47 3.02 7.58
CA ALA A 406 12.91 3.18 7.60
C ALA A 406 13.56 2.21 6.60
N TRP A 407 14.44 2.74 5.75
CA TRP A 407 15.12 1.96 4.71
C TRP A 407 16.43 1.35 5.22
N LYS A 408 17.08 2.01 6.17
CA LYS A 408 18.38 1.58 6.72
C LYS A 408 18.24 0.92 8.09
N PRO A 409 19.06 -0.10 8.43
CA PRO A 409 19.04 -0.73 9.76
C PRO A 409 19.21 0.25 10.92
N GLU A 410 20.03 1.30 10.75
CA GLU A 410 20.28 2.30 11.80
C GLU A 410 19.03 3.14 12.08
N GLN A 411 18.24 3.44 11.05
CA GLN A 411 16.96 4.16 11.18
C GLN A 411 15.93 3.30 11.92
N LYS A 412 15.84 2.01 11.58
CA LYS A 412 14.97 1.05 12.29
C LYS A 412 15.38 0.92 13.76
N ALA A 413 16.68 0.82 14.03
CA ALA A 413 17.21 0.78 15.39
C ALA A 413 16.92 2.07 16.17
N ALA A 414 16.98 3.24 15.52
CA ALA A 414 16.63 4.52 16.14
C ALA A 414 15.13 4.62 16.47
N GLN A 415 14.26 4.12 15.59
CA GLN A 415 12.81 4.04 15.83
C GLN A 415 12.50 3.13 17.03
N GLU A 416 13.08 1.93 17.05
CA GLU A 416 12.98 1.01 18.19
C GLU A 416 13.51 1.63 19.48
N LYS A 417 14.67 2.28 19.44
CA LYS A 417 15.24 2.98 20.60
C LYS A 417 14.30 4.07 21.12
N SER A 418 13.68 4.83 20.23
CA SER A 418 12.73 5.90 20.58
C SER A 418 11.49 5.35 21.27
N LEU A 419 10.92 4.26 20.75
CA LEU A 419 9.78 3.58 21.38
C LEU A 419 10.14 2.96 22.75
N ARG A 420 11.39 2.50 22.92
CA ARG A 420 11.88 1.90 24.17
C ARG A 420 12.20 2.90 25.27
N ASP A 421 12.23 4.21 24.99
CA ASP A 421 12.29 5.22 26.04
C ASP A 421 11.11 5.00 27.00
N THR A 422 11.39 4.94 28.31
CA THR A 422 10.39 4.57 29.32
C THR A 422 9.20 5.54 29.37
N SER A 423 9.41 6.82 29.04
CA SER A 423 8.33 7.82 28.94
C SER A 423 7.39 7.60 27.74
N VAL A 424 7.85 6.86 26.72
CA VAL A 424 7.07 6.48 25.53
C VAL A 424 6.50 5.06 25.68
N ALA A 425 7.33 4.12 26.10
CA ALA A 425 7.03 2.69 26.16
C ALA A 425 5.80 2.41 27.04
N GLN A 426 5.69 3.05 28.21
CA GLN A 426 4.57 2.81 29.12
C GLN A 426 3.23 3.26 28.52
N PRO A 427 3.04 4.53 28.10
CA PRO A 427 1.84 4.92 27.37
C PRO A 427 1.54 4.04 26.14
N ALA A 428 2.56 3.69 25.35
CA ALA A 428 2.40 2.86 24.15
C ALA A 428 1.88 1.45 24.49
N LEU A 429 2.42 0.82 25.53
CA LEU A 429 1.94 -0.48 26.03
C LEU A 429 0.51 -0.40 26.56
N GLY A 430 0.15 0.72 27.19
CA GLY A 430 -1.23 1.00 27.61
C GLY A 430 -2.16 1.01 26.42
N ALA A 431 -1.85 1.83 25.42
CA ALA A 431 -2.61 1.93 24.18
C ALA A 431 -2.77 0.58 23.48
N ALA A 432 -1.68 -0.19 23.34
CA ALA A 432 -1.71 -1.52 22.71
C ALA A 432 -2.56 -2.53 23.51
N SER A 433 -2.47 -2.49 24.84
CA SER A 433 -3.25 -3.37 25.73
C SER A 433 -4.74 -3.04 25.71
N LEU A 434 -5.10 -1.74 25.73
CA LEU A 434 -6.48 -1.29 25.58
C LEU A 434 -7.03 -1.59 24.18
N ALA A 435 -6.19 -1.47 23.14
CA ALA A 435 -6.57 -1.82 21.79
C ALA A 435 -6.92 -3.31 21.67
N ALA A 436 -6.12 -4.19 22.26
CA ALA A 436 -6.43 -5.62 22.33
C ALA A 436 -7.67 -5.91 23.19
N TRP A 437 -7.77 -5.29 24.37
CA TRP A 437 -8.90 -5.48 25.29
C TRP A 437 -10.23 -5.03 24.67
N GLY A 438 -10.23 -3.92 23.93
CA GLY A 438 -11.40 -3.44 23.19
C GLY A 438 -11.92 -4.46 22.19
N VAL A 439 -11.03 -5.16 21.49
CA VAL A 439 -11.42 -6.24 20.55
C VAL A 439 -11.93 -7.46 21.31
N LEU A 440 -11.24 -7.93 22.35
CA LEU A 440 -11.72 -9.06 23.16
C LEU A 440 -13.12 -8.76 23.74
N SER A 441 -13.32 -7.54 24.25
CA SER A 441 -14.60 -7.07 24.80
C SER A 441 -15.70 -7.00 23.74
N ARG A 442 -15.39 -6.53 22.53
CA ARG A 442 -16.32 -6.48 21.39
C ARG A 442 -16.88 -7.86 21.06
N PHE A 443 -16.04 -8.90 21.13
CA PHE A 443 -16.43 -10.28 20.91
C PHE A 443 -17.01 -10.96 22.16
N GLY A 444 -17.26 -10.20 23.23
CA GLY A 444 -17.94 -10.68 24.43
C GLY A 444 -17.09 -11.57 25.35
N VAL A 445 -15.75 -11.55 25.22
CA VAL A 445 -14.85 -12.29 26.12
C VAL A 445 -15.04 -11.79 27.55
N LYS A 446 -15.37 -12.71 28.46
CA LYS A 446 -15.60 -12.41 29.89
C LYS A 446 -14.40 -12.86 30.72
N ALA A 447 -13.70 -11.92 31.33
CA ALA A 447 -12.63 -12.21 32.28
C ALA A 447 -13.22 -12.54 33.66
N ASP A 448 -12.60 -13.50 34.34
CA ASP A 448 -12.89 -13.83 35.75
C ASP A 448 -11.83 -13.26 36.70
N ALA A 449 -10.62 -13.03 36.19
CA ALA A 449 -9.47 -12.55 36.96
C ALA A 449 -8.53 -11.72 36.08
N LEU A 450 -7.91 -10.71 36.67
CA LEU A 450 -6.99 -9.83 35.98
C LEU A 450 -5.65 -9.79 36.71
N ALA A 451 -4.57 -9.78 35.95
CA ALA A 451 -3.26 -9.42 36.47
C ALA A 451 -2.48 -8.66 35.40
N GLY A 452 -1.44 -7.95 35.81
CA GLY A 452 -0.53 -7.33 34.87
C GLY A 452 0.88 -7.41 35.39
N HIS A 453 1.87 -7.30 34.51
CA HIS A 453 3.28 -7.33 34.92
C HIS A 453 3.85 -5.92 35.00
N SER A 454 4.29 -5.50 36.18
CA SER A 454 4.79 -4.14 36.47
C SER A 454 3.84 -3.07 35.94
N TYR A 455 4.16 -2.42 34.81
CA TYR A 455 3.30 -1.44 34.17
C TYR A 455 1.90 -2.00 33.84
N GLY A 456 1.80 -3.26 33.41
CA GLY A 456 0.52 -3.88 33.05
C GLY A 456 -0.49 -3.90 34.20
N GLU A 457 -0.04 -3.81 35.46
CA GLU A 457 -0.92 -3.70 36.63
C GLU A 457 -1.80 -2.45 36.58
N LEU A 458 -1.30 -1.33 36.04
CA LEU A 458 -2.10 -0.12 35.85
C LEU A 458 -3.22 -0.37 34.83
N VAL A 459 -2.95 -1.14 33.78
CA VAL A 459 -3.98 -1.50 32.78
C VAL A 459 -5.00 -2.45 33.40
N ALA A 460 -4.55 -3.45 34.18
CA ALA A 460 -5.43 -4.39 34.86
C ALA A 460 -6.41 -3.68 35.82
N LEU A 461 -5.93 -2.72 36.61
CA LEU A 461 -6.77 -1.93 37.52
C LEU A 461 -7.77 -1.04 36.77
N HIS A 462 -7.36 -0.44 35.65
CA HIS A 462 -8.28 0.31 34.79
C HIS A 462 -9.39 -0.59 34.22
N VAL A 463 -9.03 -1.75 33.67
CA VAL A 463 -9.98 -2.72 33.11
C VAL A 463 -10.92 -3.26 34.19
N ALA A 464 -10.45 -3.40 35.42
CA ALA A 464 -11.27 -3.72 36.59
C ALA A 464 -12.18 -2.56 37.05
N GLY A 465 -12.17 -1.42 36.35
CA GLY A 465 -12.99 -0.25 36.68
C GLY A 465 -12.55 0.53 37.91
N ARG A 466 -11.29 0.37 38.38
CA ARG A 466 -10.78 1.16 39.52
C ARG A 466 -10.69 2.64 39.19
N TYR A 467 -10.33 2.99 37.96
CA TYR A 467 -10.27 4.36 37.47
C TYR A 467 -10.52 4.42 35.97
N ASP A 468 -10.85 5.61 35.46
CA ASP A 468 -11.18 5.82 34.05
C ASP A 468 -9.95 5.79 33.12
N GLU A 469 -10.21 5.75 31.81
CA GLU A 469 -9.17 5.67 30.78
C GLU A 469 -8.28 6.91 30.77
N LYS A 470 -8.86 8.09 31.04
CA LYS A 470 -8.11 9.35 31.16
C LYS A 470 -7.10 9.30 32.30
N SER A 471 -7.48 8.74 33.46
CA SER A 471 -6.58 8.56 34.59
C SER A 471 -5.48 7.56 34.28
N LEU A 472 -5.79 6.47 33.54
CA LEU A 472 -4.75 5.54 33.07
C LEU A 472 -3.71 6.28 32.23
N HIS A 473 -4.11 7.02 31.19
CA HIS A 473 -3.18 7.75 30.32
C HIS A 473 -2.31 8.75 31.11
N ALA A 474 -2.92 9.50 32.03
CA ALA A 474 -2.19 10.44 32.89
C ALA A 474 -1.18 9.74 33.82
N LEU A 475 -1.58 8.63 34.45
CA LEU A 475 -0.71 7.84 35.32
C LEU A 475 0.42 7.18 34.52
N SER A 476 0.15 6.67 33.32
CA SER A 476 1.15 6.06 32.43
C SER A 476 2.20 7.06 31.99
N GLY A 477 1.79 8.26 31.56
CA GLY A 477 2.72 9.34 31.18
C GLY A 477 3.57 9.80 32.37
N LEU A 478 2.94 10.02 33.53
CA LEU A 478 3.65 10.43 34.74
C LEU A 478 4.65 9.35 35.20
N ARG A 479 4.22 8.10 35.29
CA ARG A 479 5.06 6.97 35.72
C ARG A 479 6.25 6.80 34.78
N GLY A 480 6.02 6.85 33.47
CA GLY A 480 7.08 6.80 32.46
C GLY A 480 8.12 7.92 32.63
N ARG A 481 7.68 9.16 32.89
CA ARG A 481 8.59 10.30 33.15
C ARG A 481 9.36 10.18 34.46
N LEU A 482 8.71 9.78 35.54
CA LEU A 482 9.35 9.59 36.84
C LEU A 482 10.41 8.48 36.80
N MET A 483 10.19 7.46 35.96
CA MET A 483 11.10 6.33 35.75
C MET A 483 12.15 6.60 34.66
N LYS A 484 12.10 7.75 33.98
CA LYS A 484 13.09 8.11 32.96
C LYS A 484 14.45 8.42 33.61
N GLY A 485 15.52 7.94 32.98
CA GLY A 485 16.88 8.35 33.32
C GLY A 485 17.10 9.82 32.96
N ASP A 486 17.68 10.59 33.88
CA ASP A 486 18.06 12.01 33.67
C ASP A 486 19.56 12.18 33.35
N GLY A 487 20.24 11.07 33.04
CA GLY A 487 21.69 11.04 32.78
C GLY A 487 22.55 10.76 34.02
N SER A 488 21.97 10.73 35.22
CA SER A 488 22.63 10.18 36.42
C SER A 488 22.53 8.64 36.47
N ASP A 489 23.44 7.97 37.19
CA ASP A 489 23.36 6.52 37.41
C ASP A 489 22.16 6.18 38.31
N LYS A 490 21.00 5.91 37.68
CA LYS A 490 19.80 5.39 38.35
C LYS A 490 19.81 3.87 38.51
N GLY A 491 20.97 3.24 38.31
CA GLY A 491 21.17 1.81 38.42
C GLY A 491 20.77 1.03 37.16
N SER A 492 21.00 -0.29 37.21
CA SER A 492 20.77 -1.22 36.11
C SER A 492 19.97 -2.43 36.59
N MET A 493 19.63 -3.32 35.66
CA MET A 493 18.95 -4.58 35.96
C MET A 493 19.62 -5.75 35.24
N LEU A 494 19.63 -6.91 35.90
CA LEU A 494 20.28 -8.12 35.41
C LEU A 494 19.28 -9.29 35.46
N ASP A 495 18.96 -9.86 34.29
CA ASP A 495 18.18 -11.08 34.17
C ASP A 495 19.08 -12.29 34.42
N VAL A 496 18.70 -13.16 35.34
CA VAL A 496 19.50 -14.28 35.83
C VAL A 496 18.68 -15.55 35.73
N ILE A 497 19.23 -16.55 35.04
CA ILE A 497 18.63 -17.88 34.90
C ILE A 497 19.21 -18.78 36.00
N ALA A 498 18.54 -18.77 37.15
CA ALA A 498 18.86 -19.55 38.35
C ALA A 498 17.63 -19.57 39.29
N SER A 499 17.61 -20.47 40.28
CA SER A 499 16.53 -20.51 41.26
C SER A 499 16.58 -19.33 42.24
N PHE A 500 15.45 -18.99 42.88
CA PHE A 500 15.38 -17.92 43.88
C PHE A 500 16.38 -18.11 45.01
N ASP A 501 16.48 -19.34 45.55
CA ASP A 501 17.33 -19.66 46.69
C ASP A 501 18.82 -19.49 46.34
N GLU A 502 19.24 -19.89 45.14
CA GLU A 502 20.61 -19.73 44.67
C GLU A 502 20.99 -18.25 44.52
N VAL A 503 20.10 -17.44 43.93
CA VAL A 503 20.35 -16.01 43.73
C VAL A 503 20.35 -15.26 45.06
N GLU A 504 19.39 -15.52 45.94
CA GLU A 504 19.37 -14.91 47.28
C GLU A 504 20.59 -15.29 48.11
N LYS A 505 21.00 -16.56 48.05
CA LYS A 505 22.21 -17.03 48.72
C LYS A 505 23.44 -16.32 48.19
N ALA A 506 23.60 -16.22 46.86
CA ALA A 506 24.74 -15.53 46.25
C ALA A 506 24.78 -14.03 46.59
N VAL A 507 23.63 -13.35 46.59
CA VAL A 507 23.55 -11.92 46.96
C VAL A 507 23.91 -11.71 48.43
N LYS A 508 23.45 -12.59 49.33
CA LYS A 508 23.76 -12.51 50.78
C LYS A 508 25.20 -12.85 51.10
N GLU A 509 25.75 -13.93 50.52
CA GLU A 509 27.12 -14.39 50.77
C GLU A 509 28.18 -13.35 50.38
N GLU A 510 27.90 -12.58 49.33
CA GLU A 510 28.83 -11.62 48.75
C GLU A 510 28.47 -10.17 49.13
N GLU A 511 27.52 -10.00 50.06
CA GLU A 511 27.06 -8.72 50.59
C GLU A 511 26.72 -7.68 49.50
N LEU A 512 26.10 -8.14 48.40
CA LEU A 512 25.74 -7.28 47.28
C LEU A 512 24.54 -6.40 47.64
N ASP A 513 24.62 -5.10 47.35
CA ASP A 513 23.51 -4.16 47.56
C ASP A 513 22.55 -4.20 46.35
N LEU A 514 21.89 -5.34 46.20
CA LEU A 514 20.94 -5.65 45.13
C LEU A 514 19.64 -6.22 45.69
N VAL A 515 18.53 -5.89 45.03
CA VAL A 515 17.23 -6.51 45.31
C VAL A 515 16.81 -7.40 44.15
N ILE A 516 16.07 -8.46 44.45
CA ILE A 516 15.33 -9.20 43.42
C ILE A 516 14.10 -8.38 43.07
N ALA A 517 14.18 -7.64 41.96
CA ALA A 517 13.12 -6.76 41.47
C ALA A 517 11.96 -7.53 40.85
N ASN A 518 12.22 -8.67 40.20
CA ASN A 518 11.18 -9.47 39.58
C ASN A 518 11.39 -10.95 39.84
N ARG A 519 10.34 -11.60 40.36
CA ARG A 519 10.21 -13.05 40.48
C ARG A 519 9.26 -13.53 39.39
N ASN A 520 9.82 -13.76 38.20
CA ASN A 520 9.05 -13.98 36.96
C ASN A 520 8.75 -15.45 36.69
N ALA A 521 9.68 -16.35 37.02
CA ALA A 521 9.50 -17.79 36.91
C ALA A 521 10.37 -18.50 37.96
N PRO A 522 10.11 -19.78 38.30
CA PRO A 522 10.88 -20.51 39.31
C PRO A 522 12.40 -20.52 39.11
N SER A 523 12.85 -20.40 37.85
CA SER A 523 14.25 -20.38 37.45
C SER A 523 14.67 -19.08 36.74
N GLN A 524 13.89 -18.00 36.87
CA GLN A 524 14.20 -16.70 36.25
C GLN A 524 13.97 -15.54 37.23
N ASN A 525 15.06 -14.82 37.47
CA ASN A 525 15.17 -13.72 38.42
C ASN A 525 15.62 -12.45 37.73
N VAL A 526 15.12 -11.30 38.16
CA VAL A 526 15.71 -10.01 37.75
C VAL A 526 16.24 -9.30 38.98
N LEU A 527 17.55 -9.09 39.01
CA LEU A 527 18.24 -8.27 40.02
C LEU A 527 18.20 -6.80 39.62
N SER A 528 18.14 -5.93 40.62
CA SER A 528 18.11 -4.48 40.43
C SER A 528 18.88 -3.76 41.53
N GLY A 529 19.66 -2.76 41.13
CA GLY A 529 20.43 -1.91 42.05
C GLY A 529 21.42 -1.02 41.27
N SER A 530 22.42 -0.47 41.95
CA SER A 530 23.40 0.42 41.30
C SER A 530 24.12 -0.28 40.14
N THR A 531 24.57 0.48 39.15
CA THR A 531 25.24 -0.11 37.99
C THR A 531 26.46 -0.90 38.42
N ALA A 532 27.26 -0.36 39.36
CA ALA A 532 28.44 -1.02 39.90
C ALA A 532 28.15 -2.37 40.56
N GLU A 533 27.08 -2.46 41.37
CA GLU A 533 26.68 -3.71 42.03
C GLU A 533 26.17 -4.75 41.01
N ILE A 534 25.46 -4.31 39.97
CA ILE A 534 25.05 -5.18 38.87
C ILE A 534 26.26 -5.74 38.12
N GLU A 535 27.32 -4.95 37.90
CA GLU A 535 28.54 -5.46 37.25
C GLU A 535 29.26 -6.52 38.10
N LYS A 536 29.25 -6.34 39.43
CA LYS A 536 29.78 -7.35 40.37
C LYS A 536 28.96 -8.64 40.30
N ALA A 537 27.63 -8.53 40.38
CA ALA A 537 26.73 -9.68 40.31
C ALA A 537 26.86 -10.45 39.00
N GLU A 538 26.97 -9.75 37.86
CA GLU A 538 27.14 -10.37 36.55
C GLU A 538 28.39 -11.25 36.50
N LYS A 539 29.54 -10.73 36.95
CA LYS A 539 30.81 -11.48 36.99
C LYS A 539 30.73 -12.66 37.95
N LEU A 540 30.17 -12.44 39.14
CA LEU A 540 30.01 -13.46 40.18
C LEU A 540 29.13 -14.62 39.70
N LEU A 541 27.94 -14.31 39.19
CA LEU A 541 26.96 -15.31 38.77
C LEU A 541 27.45 -16.08 37.55
N ALA A 542 28.14 -15.39 36.62
CA ALA A 542 28.82 -16.06 35.51
C ALA A 542 29.91 -17.02 35.99
N ALA A 543 30.71 -16.63 37.00
CA ALA A 543 31.72 -17.50 37.60
C ALA A 543 31.11 -18.72 38.32
N ARG A 544 29.89 -18.58 38.88
CA ARG A 544 29.09 -19.68 39.46
C ARG A 544 28.34 -20.51 38.40
N GLY A 545 28.53 -20.23 37.10
CA GLY A 545 27.96 -20.98 35.98
C GLY A 545 26.52 -20.60 35.60
N HIS A 546 25.96 -19.53 36.19
CA HIS A 546 24.63 -19.05 35.86
C HIS A 546 24.67 -18.11 34.65
N LYS A 547 23.65 -18.18 33.79
CA LYS A 547 23.48 -17.22 32.69
C LYS A 547 22.90 -15.93 33.24
N ALA A 548 23.63 -14.83 33.06
CA ALA A 548 23.21 -13.49 33.45
C ALA A 548 23.26 -12.53 32.24
N VAL A 549 22.22 -11.73 32.04
CA VAL A 549 22.08 -10.82 30.90
C VAL A 549 21.59 -9.46 31.38
N ARG A 550 22.35 -8.39 31.11
CA ARG A 550 21.91 -7.02 31.42
C ARG A 550 20.68 -6.66 30.60
N LEU A 551 19.69 -6.06 31.26
CA LEU A 551 18.48 -5.57 30.60
C LEU A 551 18.70 -4.16 30.06
N PRO A 552 18.26 -3.85 28.82
CA PRO A 552 18.39 -2.52 28.24
C PRO A 552 17.33 -1.56 28.81
N VAL A 553 17.45 -1.23 30.09
CA VAL A 553 16.53 -0.36 30.83
C VAL A 553 17.23 0.92 31.29
N ALA A 554 16.43 1.96 31.53
CA ALA A 554 16.94 3.28 31.89
C ALA A 554 17.26 3.46 33.39
N ALA A 555 16.81 2.52 34.24
CA ALA A 555 17.01 2.58 35.68
C ALA A 555 16.84 1.18 36.33
N ALA A 556 17.26 1.09 37.59
CA ALA A 556 17.01 -0.03 38.49
C ALA A 556 15.56 -0.03 39.02
N PHE A 557 14.63 -0.52 38.21
CA PHE A 557 13.21 -0.57 38.57
C PHE A 557 12.93 -1.50 39.75
N HIS A 558 11.90 -1.19 40.56
CA HIS A 558 11.51 -1.98 41.73
C HIS A 558 12.57 -2.07 42.83
N SER A 559 13.45 -1.07 42.91
CA SER A 559 14.49 -0.92 43.93
C SER A 559 14.32 0.37 44.74
N ALA A 560 15.12 0.51 45.82
CA ALA A 560 15.16 1.74 46.63
C ALA A 560 15.58 2.98 45.82
N LEU A 561 16.26 2.81 44.68
CA LEU A 561 16.66 3.90 43.79
C LEU A 561 15.47 4.64 43.15
N LEU A 562 14.26 4.05 43.18
CA LEU A 562 13.03 4.70 42.75
C LEU A 562 12.24 5.37 43.90
N ALA A 563 12.76 5.39 45.13
CA ALA A 563 12.11 6.08 46.25
C ALA A 563 11.70 7.53 45.96
N PRO A 564 12.48 8.35 45.23
CA PRO A 564 12.08 9.71 44.87
C PRO A 564 10.81 9.79 44.01
N ALA A 565 10.48 8.74 43.24
CA ALA A 565 9.30 8.67 42.38
C ALA A 565 8.01 8.34 43.16
N LEU A 566 8.11 7.75 44.36
CA LEU A 566 6.95 7.32 45.15
C LEU A 566 6.04 8.49 45.55
N LYS A 567 6.64 9.56 46.10
CA LYS A 567 5.89 10.73 46.55
C LYS A 567 5.09 11.41 45.43
N PRO A 568 5.68 11.77 44.27
CA PRO A 568 4.93 12.40 43.19
C PRO A 568 3.89 11.46 42.57
N PHE A 569 4.18 10.15 42.46
CA PHE A 569 3.22 9.18 41.93
C PHE A 569 2.02 8.99 42.89
N GLY A 570 2.29 8.83 44.19
CA GLY A 570 1.25 8.77 45.22
C GLY A 570 0.38 10.03 45.24
N ALA A 571 0.98 11.22 45.12
CA ALA A 571 0.23 12.48 45.03
C ALA A 571 -0.67 12.58 43.78
N ALA A 572 -0.31 11.91 42.68
CA ALA A 572 -1.17 11.81 41.51
C ALA A 572 -2.32 10.81 41.73
N LEU A 573 -2.07 9.68 42.39
CA LEU A 573 -3.11 8.70 42.73
C LEU A 573 -4.19 9.27 43.66
N GLU A 574 -3.83 10.17 44.57
CA GLU A 574 -4.82 10.85 45.43
C GLU A 574 -5.79 11.75 44.64
N LYS A 575 -5.38 12.21 43.45
CA LYS A 575 -6.25 13.02 42.56
C LYS A 575 -7.15 12.17 41.68
N VAL A 576 -6.92 10.86 41.63
CA VAL A 576 -7.66 9.91 40.81
C VAL A 576 -8.81 9.31 41.64
N SER A 577 -10.02 9.35 41.07
CA SER A 577 -11.15 8.62 41.62
C SER A 577 -10.84 7.13 41.57
N PHE A 578 -10.94 6.44 42.72
CA PHE A 578 -10.56 5.04 42.85
C PHE A 578 -11.75 4.23 43.36
N ALA A 579 -12.46 3.58 42.43
CA ALA A 579 -13.70 2.85 42.69
C ALA A 579 -13.44 1.44 43.24
N LYS A 580 -14.51 0.74 43.65
CA LYS A 580 -14.49 -0.71 43.92
C LYS A 580 -14.31 -1.46 42.58
N PRO A 581 -13.48 -2.53 42.50
CA PRO A 581 -13.25 -3.18 41.23
C PRO A 581 -14.43 -4.07 40.84
N SER A 582 -14.69 -4.20 39.55
CA SER A 582 -15.66 -5.15 39.00
C SER A 582 -15.12 -6.59 38.95
N LEU A 583 -13.80 -6.76 38.96
CA LEU A 583 -13.10 -8.04 38.85
C LEU A 583 -11.91 -8.11 39.81
N PRO A 584 -11.53 -9.31 40.31
CA PRO A 584 -10.34 -9.45 41.13
C PRO A 584 -9.08 -9.14 40.31
N VAL A 585 -8.23 -8.28 40.87
CA VAL A 585 -6.91 -7.92 40.33
C VAL A 585 -5.83 -8.43 41.27
N TYR A 586 -4.85 -9.18 40.78
CA TYR A 586 -3.77 -9.71 41.59
C TYR A 586 -2.60 -8.72 41.62
N ALA A 587 -2.24 -8.30 42.83
CA ALA A 587 -1.26 -7.25 43.04
C ALA A 587 0.17 -7.75 42.88
N ASN A 588 1.00 -6.99 42.17
CA ASN A 588 2.38 -7.37 41.89
C ASN A 588 3.22 -7.49 43.16
N THR A 589 2.97 -6.67 44.17
CA THR A 589 3.81 -6.63 45.36
C THR A 589 3.52 -7.73 46.37
N THR A 590 2.30 -8.27 46.38
CA THR A 590 1.86 -9.29 47.35
C THR A 590 1.61 -10.65 46.71
N GLY A 591 1.27 -10.68 45.41
CA GLY A 591 0.77 -11.87 44.73
C GLY A 591 -0.69 -12.20 45.03
N GLU A 592 -1.37 -11.38 45.84
CA GLU A 592 -2.75 -11.59 46.29
C GLU A 592 -3.69 -10.53 45.71
N VAL A 593 -5.00 -10.76 45.83
CA VAL A 593 -6.01 -9.84 45.29
C VAL A 593 -5.94 -8.46 45.96
N TYR A 594 -6.09 -7.40 45.16
CA TYR A 594 -6.16 -6.02 45.63
C TYR A 594 -7.25 -5.83 46.70
N PRO A 595 -6.98 -5.10 47.79
CA PRO A 595 -7.99 -4.80 48.80
C PRO A 595 -9.12 -3.96 48.21
N GLU A 596 -10.37 -4.22 48.62
CA GLU A 596 -11.51 -3.41 48.15
C GLU A 596 -11.42 -1.95 48.56
N ASP A 597 -10.89 -1.70 49.76
CA ASP A 597 -10.68 -0.35 50.32
C ASP A 597 -9.77 0.50 49.42
N ALA A 598 -10.31 1.63 48.96
CA ALA A 598 -9.64 2.50 48.00
C ALA A 598 -8.32 3.07 48.54
N LYS A 599 -8.25 3.40 49.83
CA LYS A 599 -7.04 3.98 50.43
C LYS A 599 -5.90 2.95 50.47
N LYS A 600 -6.18 1.73 50.96
CA LYS A 600 -5.22 0.63 50.96
C LYS A 600 -4.79 0.23 49.55
N ALA A 601 -5.71 0.23 48.59
CA ALA A 601 -5.38 -0.07 47.19
C ALA A 601 -4.47 1.00 46.56
N ARG A 602 -4.73 2.29 46.80
CA ARG A 602 -3.85 3.38 46.35
C ARG A 602 -2.48 3.32 47.00
N GLU A 603 -2.42 3.04 48.30
CA GLU A 603 -1.15 2.88 49.02
C GLU A 603 -0.33 1.70 48.45
N LEU A 604 -1.00 0.58 48.15
CA LEU A 604 -0.37 -0.59 47.53
C LEU A 604 0.22 -0.25 46.16
N LEU A 605 -0.58 0.36 45.27
CA LEU A 605 -0.14 0.76 43.94
C LEU A 605 0.93 1.86 43.97
N GLY A 606 0.80 2.84 44.86
CA GLY A 606 1.75 3.94 45.01
C GLY A 606 3.14 3.45 45.41
N ASN A 607 3.21 2.39 46.21
CA ASN A 607 4.45 1.75 46.64
C ASN A 607 5.02 0.73 45.64
N GLN A 608 4.25 0.34 44.61
CA GLN A 608 4.64 -0.71 43.64
C GLN A 608 5.98 -0.42 42.95
N LEU A 609 6.26 0.86 42.66
CA LEU A 609 7.46 1.29 41.96
C LEU A 609 8.78 0.91 42.65
N SER A 610 8.76 0.75 43.99
CA SER A 610 9.95 0.42 44.78
C SER A 610 9.88 -0.95 45.44
N LYS A 611 8.93 -1.79 45.01
CA LYS A 611 8.69 -3.12 45.58
C LYS A 611 8.81 -4.20 44.50
N PRO A 612 9.29 -5.41 44.84
CA PRO A 612 9.41 -6.50 43.89
C PRO A 612 8.09 -6.88 43.22
N VAL A 613 8.18 -7.40 42.00
CA VAL A 613 7.07 -8.01 41.26
C VAL A 613 7.05 -9.52 41.54
N GLU A 614 6.12 -9.96 42.37
CA GLU A 614 5.82 -11.35 42.74
C GLU A 614 4.89 -12.02 41.71
N PHE A 615 5.34 -12.12 40.45
CA PHE A 615 4.53 -12.65 39.36
C PHE A 615 4.22 -14.14 39.52
N VAL A 616 5.20 -14.95 39.98
CA VAL A 616 4.99 -16.37 40.31
C VAL A 616 3.80 -16.54 41.26
N LYS A 617 3.81 -15.83 42.40
CA LYS A 617 2.72 -15.88 43.39
C LYS A 617 1.39 -15.44 42.81
N SER A 618 1.38 -14.41 41.97
CA SER A 618 0.15 -13.93 41.32
C SER A 618 -0.49 -15.03 40.47
N ILE A 619 0.30 -15.73 39.66
CA ILE A 619 -0.20 -16.82 38.79
C ILE A 619 -0.62 -18.05 39.60
N GLU A 620 0.13 -18.40 40.66
CA GLU A 620 -0.25 -19.49 41.58
C GLU A 620 -1.53 -19.18 42.35
N ALA A 621 -1.73 -17.92 42.78
CA ALA A 621 -2.97 -17.47 43.41
C ALA A 621 -4.16 -17.51 42.44
N MET A 622 -3.98 -17.02 41.20
CA MET A 622 -5.00 -17.15 40.16
C MET A 622 -5.39 -18.62 39.92
N ARG A 623 -4.42 -19.54 39.94
CA ARG A 623 -4.67 -20.98 39.81
C ARG A 623 -5.46 -21.55 40.97
N ARG A 624 -5.04 -21.23 42.19
CA ARG A 624 -5.75 -21.58 43.42
C ARG A 624 -7.21 -21.11 43.38
N ASP A 625 -7.47 -19.99 42.74
CA ASP A 625 -8.82 -19.41 42.62
C ASP A 625 -9.61 -19.92 41.40
N GLY A 626 -9.06 -20.90 40.68
CA GLY A 626 -9.76 -21.68 39.64
C GLY A 626 -9.51 -21.22 38.20
N VAL A 627 -8.59 -20.29 37.96
CA VAL A 627 -8.21 -19.88 36.60
C VAL A 627 -7.52 -21.03 35.89
N THR A 628 -8.06 -21.47 34.75
CA THR A 628 -7.48 -22.56 33.93
C THR A 628 -7.00 -22.11 32.56
N THR A 629 -7.46 -20.94 32.11
CA THR A 629 -7.10 -20.34 30.83
C THR A 629 -6.51 -18.96 31.06
N PHE A 630 -5.37 -18.64 30.44
CA PHE A 630 -4.75 -17.31 30.49
C PHE A 630 -4.66 -16.71 29.09
N VAL A 631 -5.03 -15.43 28.96
CA VAL A 631 -4.86 -14.66 27.73
C VAL A 631 -3.95 -13.48 28.03
N GLU A 632 -2.78 -13.42 27.36
CA GLU A 632 -1.96 -12.22 27.33
C GLU A 632 -2.61 -11.20 26.38
N CYS A 633 -3.05 -10.07 26.94
CA CYS A 633 -3.82 -9.04 26.27
C CYS A 633 -2.96 -7.79 26.08
N GLY A 634 -2.18 -7.77 25.00
CA GLY A 634 -1.30 -6.67 24.64
C GLY A 634 -0.22 -7.12 23.68
N ALA A 635 0.90 -6.39 23.64
CA ALA A 635 2.01 -6.70 22.75
C ALA A 635 2.79 -7.96 23.20
N GLY A 636 3.21 -8.77 22.22
CA GLY A 636 4.06 -9.93 22.42
C GLY A 636 3.41 -11.09 23.16
N ASN A 637 4.24 -12.05 23.58
CA ASN A 637 3.82 -13.32 24.17
C ASN A 637 4.67 -13.73 25.38
N ARG A 638 5.27 -12.73 26.06
CA ARG A 638 6.24 -12.97 27.14
C ARG A 638 5.55 -13.57 28.35
N LEU A 639 4.39 -13.04 28.74
CA LEU A 639 3.64 -13.56 29.89
C LEU A 639 3.09 -14.97 29.61
N THR A 640 2.70 -15.27 28.38
CA THR A 640 2.33 -16.62 27.95
C THR A 640 3.47 -17.61 28.24
N GLY A 641 4.70 -17.25 27.87
CA GLY A 641 5.90 -18.04 28.16
C GLY A 641 6.19 -18.19 29.66
N LEU A 642 6.05 -17.12 30.45
CA LEU A 642 6.26 -17.15 31.90
C LEU A 642 5.24 -18.03 32.62
N VAL A 643 3.95 -17.90 32.28
CA VAL A 643 2.89 -18.78 32.80
C VAL A 643 3.23 -20.25 32.51
N GLY A 644 3.75 -20.54 31.32
CA GLY A 644 4.16 -21.88 30.93
C GLY A 644 5.27 -22.47 31.80
N GLN A 645 6.18 -21.63 32.28
CA GLN A 645 7.26 -22.04 33.20
C GLN A 645 6.75 -22.21 34.64
N ILE A 646 5.88 -21.31 35.11
CA ILE A 646 5.32 -21.33 36.47
C ILE A 646 4.46 -22.57 36.69
N LEU A 647 3.61 -22.89 35.73
CA LEU A 647 2.61 -23.97 35.85
C LEU A 647 3.04 -25.27 35.19
N LYS A 648 4.35 -25.43 34.97
CA LYS A 648 4.91 -26.63 34.37
C LYS A 648 4.46 -27.88 35.14
N GLY A 649 3.86 -28.83 34.43
CA GLY A 649 3.33 -30.07 35.01
C GLY A 649 1.88 -30.00 35.49
N GLN A 650 1.21 -28.86 35.34
CA GLN A 650 -0.22 -28.70 35.60
C GLN A 650 -1.00 -28.61 34.28
N GLU A 651 -2.30 -28.92 34.29
CA GLU A 651 -3.16 -28.68 33.14
C GLU A 651 -3.58 -27.20 33.06
N PHE A 652 -3.20 -26.55 31.97
CA PHE A 652 -3.59 -25.17 31.68
C PHE A 652 -3.56 -24.86 30.19
N THR A 653 -4.23 -23.77 29.83
CA THR A 653 -4.04 -23.11 28.53
C THR A 653 -3.52 -21.69 28.75
N SER A 654 -2.58 -21.27 27.92
CA SER A 654 -2.10 -19.89 27.85
C SER A 654 -1.92 -19.49 26.38
N VAL A 655 -2.44 -18.32 26.01
CA VAL A 655 -2.41 -17.81 24.62
C VAL A 655 -2.17 -16.30 24.64
N SER A 656 -1.62 -15.76 23.55
CA SER A 656 -1.46 -14.31 23.36
C SER A 656 -2.21 -13.86 22.11
N VAL A 657 -2.84 -12.68 22.21
CA VAL A 657 -3.44 -11.96 21.07
C VAL A 657 -2.40 -11.53 20.01
N ASP A 658 -1.12 -11.54 20.36
CA ASP A 658 0.02 -11.16 19.52
C ASP A 658 1.14 -12.21 19.62
N ALA A 659 0.76 -13.47 19.45
CA ALA A 659 1.66 -14.62 19.60
C ALA A 659 2.89 -14.57 18.67
N SER A 660 2.78 -13.93 17.51
CA SER A 660 3.88 -13.77 16.55
C SER A 660 4.78 -12.57 16.83
N ASN A 661 4.42 -11.69 17.77
CA ASN A 661 5.13 -10.45 18.09
C ASN A 661 5.33 -9.60 16.81
N GLY A 662 4.24 -9.37 16.08
CA GLY A 662 4.19 -8.58 14.84
C GLY A 662 4.90 -9.18 13.62
N LYS A 663 5.40 -10.42 13.71
CA LYS A 663 6.06 -11.10 12.58
C LYS A 663 5.07 -11.68 11.57
N LYS A 664 3.82 -11.90 11.98
CA LYS A 664 2.70 -12.31 11.13
C LYS A 664 1.59 -11.27 11.24
N ASN A 665 0.57 -11.39 10.39
CA ASN A 665 -0.62 -10.54 10.47
C ASN A 665 -1.33 -10.79 11.81
N GLY A 666 -1.58 -9.72 12.57
CA GLY A 666 -2.22 -9.78 13.90
C GLY A 666 -3.65 -10.32 13.87
N MET A 667 -4.35 -10.25 12.73
CA MET A 667 -5.67 -10.90 12.57
C MET A 667 -5.57 -12.42 12.68
N GLY A 668 -4.46 -13.02 12.24
CA GLY A 668 -4.21 -14.46 12.37
C GLY A 668 -3.98 -14.89 13.82
N ASP A 669 -3.21 -14.11 14.60
CA ASP A 669 -3.00 -14.37 16.03
C ASP A 669 -4.29 -14.16 16.84
N LEU A 670 -5.09 -13.15 16.48
CA LEU A 670 -6.43 -12.96 17.05
C LEU A 670 -7.36 -14.13 16.72
N ALA A 671 -7.39 -14.59 15.46
CA ALA A 671 -8.21 -15.72 15.04
C ALA A 671 -7.86 -16.99 15.82
N ARG A 672 -6.56 -17.23 16.07
CA ARG A 672 -6.07 -18.35 16.89
C ARG A 672 -6.50 -18.21 18.36
N THR A 673 -6.39 -17.01 18.93
CA THR A 673 -6.85 -16.73 20.29
C THR A 673 -8.34 -17.03 20.43
N PHE A 674 -9.17 -16.51 19.53
CA PHE A 674 -10.61 -16.79 19.53
C PHE A 674 -10.93 -18.26 19.27
N ALA A 675 -10.22 -18.91 18.34
CA ALA A 675 -10.42 -20.32 18.07
C ALA A 675 -10.13 -21.19 19.30
N GLN A 676 -9.06 -20.88 20.03
CA GLN A 676 -8.69 -21.60 21.25
C GLN A 676 -9.70 -21.36 22.39
N LEU A 677 -10.10 -20.10 22.62
CA LEU A 677 -11.12 -19.78 23.63
C LEU A 677 -12.47 -20.46 23.31
N ALA A 678 -12.90 -20.40 22.06
CA ALA A 678 -14.13 -21.01 21.58
C ALA A 678 -14.13 -22.54 21.75
N ALA A 679 -13.03 -23.20 21.40
CA ALA A 679 -12.90 -24.66 21.56
C ALA A 679 -12.97 -25.08 23.03
N LEU A 680 -12.37 -24.29 23.93
CA LEU A 680 -12.41 -24.52 25.38
C LEU A 680 -13.80 -24.26 26.00
N GLY A 681 -14.74 -23.66 25.27
CA GLY A 681 -16.10 -23.41 25.73
C GLY A 681 -16.32 -22.03 26.36
N HIS A 682 -15.33 -21.12 26.29
CA HIS A 682 -15.54 -19.74 26.70
C HIS A 682 -16.58 -19.07 25.79
N ALA A 683 -17.48 -18.27 26.36
CA ALA A 683 -18.50 -17.58 25.57
C ALA A 683 -17.88 -16.39 24.82
N LEU A 684 -18.04 -16.37 23.50
CA LEU A 684 -17.64 -15.28 22.61
C LEU A 684 -18.54 -15.23 21.36
N ASP A 685 -18.83 -14.04 20.87
CA ASP A 685 -19.64 -13.81 19.68
C ASP A 685 -18.79 -13.88 18.41
N LEU A 686 -18.63 -15.09 17.87
CA LEU A 686 -17.92 -15.30 16.61
C LEU A 686 -18.68 -14.77 15.38
N SER A 687 -19.98 -14.46 15.49
CA SER A 687 -20.78 -14.01 14.33
C SER A 687 -20.30 -12.65 13.80
N GLY A 688 -19.72 -11.82 14.68
CA GLY A 688 -19.14 -10.52 14.35
C GLY A 688 -17.79 -10.55 13.62
N TRP A 689 -17.18 -11.72 13.38
CA TRP A 689 -15.81 -11.85 12.82
C TRP A 689 -15.59 -11.08 11.51
N GLN A 690 -16.55 -11.12 10.59
CA GLN A 690 -16.47 -10.48 9.28
C GLN A 690 -16.99 -9.02 9.27
N GLY A 691 -17.08 -8.37 10.44
CA GLY A 691 -17.42 -6.95 10.52
C GLY A 691 -18.81 -6.57 10.00
N GLY A 692 -19.71 -7.55 9.83
CA GLY A 692 -21.03 -7.33 9.24
C GLY A 692 -21.07 -7.26 7.71
N GLU A 693 -20.10 -7.86 7.01
CA GLU A 693 -20.14 -8.04 5.55
C GLU A 693 -21.46 -8.73 5.12
N LYS A 694 -22.43 -7.91 4.70
CA LYS A 694 -23.72 -8.36 4.14
C LYS A 694 -23.49 -8.69 2.66
N GLY A 695 -23.24 -9.95 2.31
CA GLY A 695 -23.08 -10.25 0.88
C GLY A 695 -22.39 -11.53 0.45
N LEU A 696 -21.96 -12.41 1.35
CA LEU A 696 -21.67 -13.80 0.94
C LEU A 696 -23.01 -14.50 0.69
N SER A 697 -23.69 -14.14 -0.40
CA SER A 697 -24.76 -14.98 -0.97
C SER A 697 -24.17 -16.36 -1.24
N ASP A 698 -24.92 -17.44 -1.00
CA ASP A 698 -24.44 -18.81 -1.21
C ASP A 698 -23.68 -18.93 -2.54
N CYS A 699 -22.35 -18.90 -2.43
CA CYS A 699 -21.42 -18.87 -3.55
C CYS A 699 -21.13 -20.27 -4.05
N ARG A 700 -21.63 -21.29 -3.35
CA ARG A 700 -21.56 -22.68 -3.80
C ARG A 700 -22.42 -22.80 -5.06
N PRO A 701 -21.97 -23.58 -6.05
CA PRO A 701 -22.70 -23.72 -7.29
C PRO A 701 -24.10 -24.26 -7.04
N LYS A 702 -25.13 -23.47 -7.38
CA LYS A 702 -26.52 -23.96 -7.44
C LYS A 702 -26.60 -25.14 -8.42
N PRO A 703 -27.43 -26.17 -8.16
CA PRO A 703 -27.72 -27.20 -9.16
C PRO A 703 -28.24 -26.53 -10.46
N LYS A 704 -27.68 -26.92 -11.62
CA LYS A 704 -27.96 -26.30 -12.94
C LYS A 704 -29.48 -26.36 -13.23
N MET A 705 -30.18 -25.31 -13.69
CA MET A 705 -29.76 -24.14 -14.47
C MET A 705 -30.22 -22.81 -13.86
N SER A 706 -29.29 -21.85 -13.76
CA SER A 706 -29.60 -20.42 -13.69
C SER A 706 -28.60 -19.68 -14.57
N VAL A 707 -29.11 -19.02 -15.61
CA VAL A 707 -28.29 -18.22 -16.54
C VAL A 707 -28.17 -16.80 -15.98
N VAL A 708 -26.95 -16.29 -15.90
CA VAL A 708 -26.66 -14.89 -15.60
C VAL A 708 -26.91 -14.07 -16.87
N LEU A 709 -27.71 -13.02 -16.80
CA LEU A 709 -27.90 -12.08 -17.90
C LEU A 709 -26.69 -11.14 -18.01
N THR A 710 -25.87 -11.33 -19.05
CA THR A 710 -24.80 -10.40 -19.47
C THR A 710 -24.76 -10.31 -21.01
N GLY A 711 -23.98 -9.37 -21.54
CA GLY A 711 -23.77 -9.22 -23.00
C GLY A 711 -23.11 -10.42 -23.70
N ALA A 712 -22.61 -11.42 -22.94
CA ALA A 712 -22.10 -12.68 -23.50
C ALA A 712 -23.16 -13.79 -23.59
N THR A 713 -24.24 -13.70 -22.80
CA THR A 713 -25.39 -14.64 -22.81
C THR A 713 -26.58 -14.12 -23.61
N TYR A 714 -26.56 -12.85 -24.03
CA TYR A 714 -27.27 -12.41 -25.22
C TYR A 714 -26.44 -12.74 -26.47
N ARG A 715 -26.69 -13.91 -27.08
CA ARG A 715 -26.45 -14.04 -28.52
C ARG A 715 -27.68 -13.43 -29.19
N SER A 716 -27.54 -12.32 -29.91
CA SER A 716 -28.48 -12.07 -30.99
C SER A 716 -28.48 -13.34 -31.83
N THR A 717 -29.65 -13.95 -32.06
CA THR A 717 -29.78 -15.20 -32.82
C THR A 717 -28.79 -15.21 -33.98
N PRO A 718 -27.96 -16.27 -34.14
CA PRO A 718 -27.09 -16.35 -35.31
C PRO A 718 -27.96 -16.12 -36.53
N ARG A 719 -27.61 -15.17 -37.40
CA ARG A 719 -28.16 -15.21 -38.76
C ARG A 719 -27.84 -16.61 -39.25
N LYS A 720 -28.88 -17.42 -39.49
CA LYS A 720 -28.70 -18.69 -40.19
C LYS A 720 -27.88 -18.35 -41.44
N ASN A 721 -26.74 -19.02 -41.61
CA ASN A 721 -26.10 -19.06 -42.90
C ASN A 721 -27.13 -19.69 -43.84
N PHE A 722 -27.84 -18.83 -44.57
CA PHE A 722 -28.61 -19.28 -45.70
C PHE A 722 -27.59 -19.80 -46.72
N PRO A 723 -27.80 -20.98 -47.31
CA PRO A 723 -27.00 -21.41 -48.44
C PRO A 723 -27.07 -20.31 -49.51
N ALA A 724 -25.94 -20.03 -50.16
CA ALA A 724 -25.87 -19.05 -51.23
C ALA A 724 -27.00 -19.34 -52.23
N PRO A 725 -27.91 -18.39 -52.50
CA PRO A 725 -28.92 -18.59 -53.53
C PRO A 725 -28.21 -18.73 -54.88
N ALA A 726 -28.61 -19.73 -55.66
CA ALA A 726 -28.29 -19.78 -57.07
C ALA A 726 -28.75 -18.47 -57.75
N PRO A 727 -28.05 -17.98 -58.79
CA PRO A 727 -28.39 -16.72 -59.42
C PRO A 727 -29.77 -16.84 -60.06
N SER A 728 -30.73 -16.03 -59.62
CA SER A 728 -32.03 -15.91 -60.29
C SER A 728 -32.45 -14.46 -60.46
N VAL A 729 -32.91 -14.22 -61.68
CA VAL A 729 -33.18 -12.99 -62.41
C VAL A 729 -34.05 -11.97 -61.66
N ALA A 730 -33.68 -10.69 -61.80
CA ALA A 730 -34.39 -9.54 -61.27
C ALA A 730 -35.74 -9.28 -61.94
N VAL A 731 -36.77 -8.89 -61.17
CA VAL A 731 -37.84 -7.95 -61.57
C VAL A 731 -38.38 -7.23 -60.32
N SER A 732 -38.53 -5.90 -60.40
CA SER A 732 -39.13 -5.02 -59.36
C SER A 732 -40.66 -5.05 -59.39
N PRO A 733 -41.38 -4.81 -58.27
CA PRO A 733 -42.18 -3.56 -58.23
C PRO A 733 -42.47 -2.91 -56.84
N SER A 734 -42.62 -1.58 -56.92
CA SER A 734 -43.44 -0.59 -56.20
C SER A 734 -43.90 -0.77 -54.74
N VAL A 735 -43.61 0.25 -53.92
CA VAL A 735 -44.29 0.55 -52.63
C VAL A 735 -45.05 1.89 -52.74
N PRO A 736 -46.31 1.99 -52.23
CA PRO A 736 -47.09 3.24 -52.20
C PRO A 736 -46.72 4.18 -51.03
N GLN A 737 -47.10 5.45 -51.22
CA GLN A 737 -46.79 6.65 -50.45
C GLN A 737 -47.31 6.68 -48.99
N ALA A 738 -46.61 7.45 -48.16
CA ALA A 738 -47.07 8.07 -46.91
C ALA A 738 -46.84 9.61 -46.99
N PRO A 739 -47.51 10.41 -46.14
CA PRO A 739 -48.19 11.65 -46.54
C PRO A 739 -47.31 12.90 -46.65
N THR A 740 -47.89 13.86 -47.37
CA THR A 740 -47.42 15.20 -47.74
C THR A 740 -47.19 16.13 -46.54
N LEU A 741 -46.01 16.76 -46.51
CA LEU A 741 -45.77 18.06 -45.88
C LEU A 741 -45.52 19.09 -46.99
N ALA A 742 -46.31 20.16 -46.97
CA ALA A 742 -46.23 21.23 -47.95
C ALA A 742 -45.05 22.17 -47.69
N ALA A 743 -44.28 22.38 -48.76
CA ALA A 743 -43.43 23.50 -49.17
C ALA A 743 -42.82 24.45 -48.12
N ALA A 744 -41.48 24.43 -48.04
CA ALA A 744 -40.65 25.64 -48.02
C ALA A 744 -39.50 25.45 -49.03
N GLY A 745 -39.39 26.35 -50.00
CA GLY A 745 -38.39 26.29 -51.06
C GLY A 745 -36.96 26.41 -50.52
N GLY A 746 -36.03 25.69 -51.14
CA GLY A 746 -34.60 25.70 -50.75
C GLY A 746 -33.72 24.91 -51.71
N ASP A 747 -33.29 25.60 -52.78
CA ASP A 747 -32.10 25.43 -53.61
C ASP A 747 -31.50 24.02 -53.87
N ALA A 748 -31.75 23.49 -55.07
CA ALA A 748 -31.18 22.24 -55.57
C ALA A 748 -29.64 22.26 -55.78
N GLY A 749 -29.01 23.43 -55.68
CA GLY A 749 -27.55 23.58 -55.80
C GLY A 749 -26.75 23.08 -54.59
N LEU A 750 -27.32 23.17 -53.37
CA LEU A 750 -26.61 22.86 -52.12
C LEU A 750 -26.41 21.36 -51.92
N LEU A 751 -27.38 20.52 -52.33
CA LEU A 751 -27.26 19.08 -52.20
C LEU A 751 -26.23 18.49 -53.19
N GLY A 752 -26.15 19.07 -54.40
CA GLY A 752 -25.17 18.69 -55.41
C GLY A 752 -23.73 19.06 -55.01
N GLN A 753 -23.55 20.23 -54.37
CA GLN A 753 -22.26 20.64 -53.82
C GLN A 753 -21.82 19.78 -52.64
N ALA A 754 -22.75 19.40 -51.73
CA ALA A 754 -22.45 18.52 -50.61
C ALA A 754 -22.03 17.12 -51.06
N LEU A 755 -22.67 16.57 -52.10
CA LEU A 755 -22.32 15.25 -52.63
C LEU A 755 -20.96 15.25 -53.34
N SER A 756 -20.68 16.31 -54.11
CA SER A 756 -19.38 16.51 -54.77
C SER A 756 -18.24 16.69 -53.76
N ALA A 757 -18.48 17.45 -52.67
CA ALA A 757 -17.51 17.62 -51.60
C ALA A 757 -17.23 16.32 -50.83
N ALA A 758 -18.26 15.48 -50.63
CA ALA A 758 -18.11 14.16 -50.03
C ALA A 758 -17.29 13.21 -50.92
N GLN A 759 -17.54 13.19 -52.22
CA GLN A 759 -16.75 12.41 -53.19
C GLN A 759 -15.29 12.89 -53.27
N ALA A 760 -15.06 14.20 -53.31
CA ALA A 760 -13.70 14.75 -53.30
C ALA A 760 -12.92 14.39 -52.00
N SER A 761 -13.62 14.33 -50.86
CA SER A 761 -13.03 13.94 -49.58
C SER A 761 -12.66 12.45 -49.53
N ILE A 762 -13.49 11.60 -50.13
CA ILE A 762 -13.21 10.16 -50.27
C ILE A 762 -11.99 9.95 -51.19
N ASP A 763 -11.94 10.63 -52.33
CA ASP A 763 -10.80 10.55 -53.26
C ASP A 763 -9.50 11.09 -52.66
N ALA A 764 -9.58 12.08 -51.76
CA ALA A 764 -8.43 12.59 -51.01
C ALA A 764 -7.93 11.56 -49.98
N LEU A 765 -8.84 10.89 -49.28
CA LEU A 765 -8.51 9.81 -48.35
C LEU A 765 -7.87 8.61 -49.05
N THR A 766 -8.38 8.21 -50.22
CA THR A 766 -7.80 7.12 -51.01
C THR A 766 -6.40 7.48 -51.49
N ARG A 767 -6.19 8.70 -52.01
CA ARG A 767 -4.84 9.17 -52.40
C ARG A 767 -3.86 9.24 -51.22
N LEU A 768 -4.33 9.63 -50.04
CA LEU A 768 -3.50 9.68 -48.83
C LEU A 768 -3.13 8.26 -48.36
N GLN A 769 -4.04 7.30 -48.48
CA GLN A 769 -3.73 5.88 -48.22
C GLN A 769 -2.70 5.32 -49.21
N GLU A 770 -2.83 5.64 -50.50
CA GLU A 770 -1.87 5.23 -51.54
C GLU A 770 -0.48 5.85 -51.31
N GLN A 771 -0.41 7.14 -50.99
CA GLN A 771 0.85 7.82 -50.65
C GLN A 771 1.50 7.22 -49.40
N THR A 772 0.69 6.90 -48.38
CA THR A 772 1.19 6.27 -47.14
C THR A 772 1.74 4.88 -47.43
N ALA A 773 1.08 4.09 -48.28
CA ALA A 773 1.56 2.77 -48.70
C ALA A 773 2.88 2.87 -49.50
N ALA A 774 3.00 3.85 -50.40
CA ALA A 774 4.22 4.08 -51.16
C ALA A 774 5.41 4.51 -50.29
N LEU A 775 5.18 5.43 -49.34
CA LEU A 775 6.18 5.85 -48.35
C LEU A 775 6.60 4.69 -47.44
N HIS A 776 5.65 3.85 -47.03
CA HIS A 776 5.96 2.67 -46.22
C HIS A 776 6.82 1.65 -46.99
N LEU A 777 6.54 1.44 -48.27
CA LEU A 777 7.37 0.62 -49.16
C LEU A 777 8.79 1.18 -49.30
N GLN A 778 8.94 2.49 -49.50
CA GLN A 778 10.26 3.14 -49.55
C GLN A 778 11.02 3.01 -48.23
N PHE A 779 10.33 3.16 -47.10
CA PHE A 779 10.92 2.96 -45.77
C PHE A 779 11.45 1.52 -45.59
N LEU A 780 10.66 0.51 -45.97
CA LEU A 780 11.07 -0.89 -45.91
C LEU A 780 12.27 -1.19 -46.83
N GLN A 781 12.31 -0.59 -48.02
CA GLN A 781 13.45 -0.69 -48.94
C GLN A 781 14.71 -0.02 -48.37
N GLY A 782 14.54 1.14 -47.71
CA GLY A 782 15.62 1.83 -47.00
C GLY A 782 16.17 1.01 -45.84
N GLN A 783 15.30 0.39 -45.04
CA GLN A 783 15.74 -0.51 -43.96
C GLN A 783 16.49 -1.74 -44.49
N ASN A 784 16.01 -2.36 -45.57
CA ASN A 784 16.66 -3.52 -46.15
C ASN A 784 18.03 -3.15 -46.75
N SER A 785 18.13 -1.99 -47.40
CA SER A 785 19.41 -1.46 -47.89
C SER A 785 20.39 -1.17 -46.74
N ALA A 786 19.92 -0.53 -45.67
CA ALA A 786 20.74 -0.25 -44.49
C ALA A 786 21.21 -1.55 -43.79
N GLN A 787 20.35 -2.56 -43.67
CA GLN A 787 20.72 -3.87 -43.14
C GLN A 787 21.80 -4.55 -43.98
N ARG A 788 21.68 -4.51 -45.32
CA ARG A 788 22.72 -5.03 -46.22
C ARG A 788 24.04 -4.28 -46.10
N SER A 789 24.00 -2.95 -45.98
CA SER A 789 25.21 -2.13 -45.79
C SER A 789 25.90 -2.47 -44.47
N VAL A 790 25.15 -2.57 -43.36
CA VAL A 790 25.68 -2.98 -42.06
C VAL A 790 26.25 -4.39 -42.11
N GLN A 791 25.57 -5.33 -42.77
CA GLN A 791 26.06 -6.68 -42.92
C GLN A 791 27.36 -6.74 -43.74
N SER A 792 27.46 -5.96 -44.81
CA SER A 792 28.71 -5.87 -45.60
C SER A 792 29.87 -5.26 -44.80
N LEU A 793 29.59 -4.29 -43.93
CA LEU A 793 30.58 -3.69 -43.03
C LEU A 793 31.06 -4.69 -41.97
N VAL A 794 30.15 -5.50 -41.43
CA VAL A 794 30.48 -6.57 -40.48
C VAL A 794 31.33 -7.64 -41.16
N GLU A 795 30.98 -8.04 -42.38
CA GLU A 795 31.77 -9.01 -43.17
C GLU A 795 33.17 -8.46 -43.52
N GLN A 796 33.28 -7.18 -43.89
CA GLN A 796 34.58 -6.55 -44.12
C GLN A 796 35.42 -6.46 -42.85
N GLN A 797 34.82 -6.11 -41.71
CA GLN A 797 35.52 -6.05 -40.43
C GLN A 797 35.99 -7.44 -39.99
N GLN A 798 35.16 -8.47 -40.16
CA GLN A 798 35.53 -9.86 -39.86
C GLN A 798 36.62 -10.40 -40.79
N ALA A 799 36.59 -10.05 -42.09
CA ALA A 799 37.64 -10.41 -43.04
C ALA A 799 38.99 -9.72 -42.74
N LEU A 800 38.95 -8.46 -42.27
CA LEU A 800 40.13 -7.72 -41.79
C LEU A 800 40.70 -8.36 -40.51
N TYR A 801 39.85 -8.71 -39.55
CA TYR A 801 40.27 -9.41 -38.33
C TYR A 801 40.88 -10.78 -38.62
N ALA A 802 40.28 -11.58 -39.50
CA ALA A 802 40.80 -12.89 -39.90
C ALA A 802 42.17 -12.81 -40.58
N ARG A 803 42.42 -11.76 -41.39
CA ARG A 803 43.75 -11.49 -41.99
C ARG A 803 44.80 -11.07 -40.96
N MET A 804 44.40 -10.38 -39.89
CA MET A 804 45.32 -9.96 -38.83
C MET A 804 45.61 -11.08 -37.82
N SER A 805 44.68 -12.01 -37.62
CA SER A 805 44.79 -13.07 -36.60
C SER A 805 45.26 -14.43 -37.13
N GLY A 806 45.54 -14.56 -38.44
CA GLY A 806 46.03 -15.80 -39.06
C GLY A 806 45.03 -16.97 -39.04
N ALA A 807 43.74 -16.71 -38.79
CA ALA A 807 42.70 -17.74 -38.69
C ALA A 807 41.82 -17.76 -39.96
N ALA A 808 41.50 -18.94 -40.48
CA ALA A 808 40.67 -19.11 -41.68
C ALA A 808 39.20 -18.74 -41.41
N TYR A 809 38.64 -17.88 -42.28
CA TYR A 809 37.23 -17.45 -42.24
C TYR A 809 36.32 -18.49 -42.93
N VAL A 810 35.23 -18.90 -42.28
CA VAL A 810 34.16 -19.72 -42.86
C VAL A 810 32.85 -18.94 -42.79
N PRO A 811 32.21 -18.58 -43.92
CA PRO A 811 30.94 -17.85 -43.91
C PRO A 811 29.78 -18.76 -43.49
N SER A 812 28.89 -18.25 -42.63
CA SER A 812 27.66 -18.93 -42.24
C SER A 812 26.52 -18.53 -43.19
N THR A 813 25.85 -19.53 -43.79
CA THR A 813 24.64 -19.34 -44.61
C THR A 813 23.39 -19.61 -43.78
N VAL A 814 22.52 -18.61 -43.64
CA VAL A 814 21.13 -18.79 -43.19
C VAL A 814 20.21 -18.37 -44.34
N PRO A 815 19.30 -19.25 -44.83
CA PRO A 815 18.43 -18.91 -45.95
C PRO A 815 17.27 -18.03 -45.48
N THR A 816 17.15 -16.84 -46.07
CA THR A 816 15.94 -16.00 -45.95
C THR A 816 15.27 -15.96 -47.32
N ALA A 817 14.26 -16.81 -47.55
CA ALA A 817 13.45 -16.77 -48.76
C ALA A 817 12.00 -16.43 -48.40
N LEU A 818 11.51 -15.31 -48.93
CA LEU A 818 10.09 -15.03 -49.15
C LEU A 818 9.90 -14.63 -50.63
N PRO A 819 8.74 -14.93 -51.25
CA PRO A 819 8.57 -14.94 -52.70
C PRO A 819 8.46 -13.52 -53.29
N GLN A 820 9.05 -13.34 -54.48
CA GLN A 820 8.93 -12.11 -55.28
C GLN A 820 7.75 -12.16 -56.26
N PRO A 821 7.09 -11.02 -56.53
CA PRO A 821 6.34 -10.81 -57.76
C PRO A 821 7.21 -10.19 -58.89
N VAL A 822 6.81 -10.52 -60.10
CA VAL A 822 7.47 -10.41 -61.41
C VAL A 822 7.64 -8.97 -61.92
N ALA A 823 8.70 -8.75 -62.70
CA ALA A 823 9.13 -7.48 -63.30
C ALA A 823 8.39 -7.10 -64.60
N VAL A 824 8.44 -5.81 -64.96
CA VAL A 824 8.34 -5.32 -66.34
C VAL A 824 9.52 -4.35 -66.60
N GLN A 825 10.19 -4.53 -67.74
CA GLN A 825 11.49 -3.97 -68.12
C GLN A 825 11.43 -2.76 -69.09
N ASN A 826 12.44 -1.88 -68.94
CA ASN A 826 13.28 -1.16 -69.94
C ASN A 826 12.73 0.05 -70.75
N PRO A 827 13.59 0.95 -71.32
CA PRO A 827 15.08 0.98 -71.33
C PRO A 827 15.74 2.35 -70.98
N ALA A 828 17.07 2.30 -70.82
CA ALA A 828 18.01 3.42 -70.74
C ALA A 828 18.39 4.02 -72.12
N PRO A 829 19.12 5.15 -72.15
CA PRO A 829 20.43 5.10 -72.79
C PRO A 829 21.58 5.76 -71.99
N VAL A 830 22.79 5.32 -72.33
CA VAL A 830 24.10 5.61 -71.73
C VAL A 830 24.78 6.78 -72.44
N ALA A 831 25.52 7.63 -71.72
CA ALA A 831 26.74 8.26 -72.23
C ALA A 831 27.70 8.60 -71.07
N VAL A 832 28.96 8.21 -71.21
CA VAL A 832 30.09 8.49 -70.31
C VAL A 832 30.93 9.61 -70.90
N ALA A 833 31.30 10.61 -70.10
CA ALA A 833 32.51 11.40 -70.35
C ALA A 833 33.07 11.93 -69.02
N VAL A 834 34.34 11.60 -68.74
CA VAL A 834 35.14 12.11 -67.63
C VAL A 834 35.83 13.39 -68.09
N THR A 835 35.72 14.47 -67.32
CA THR A 835 36.70 15.56 -67.31
C THR A 835 36.96 16.01 -65.88
N VAL A 836 38.24 16.03 -65.50
CA VAL A 836 38.74 16.60 -64.26
C VAL A 836 39.00 18.08 -64.52
N ALA A 837 38.31 18.95 -63.78
CA ALA A 837 38.59 20.39 -63.77
C ALA A 837 38.67 20.88 -62.32
N VAL A 838 39.76 21.58 -62.02
CA VAL A 838 40.07 22.20 -60.73
C VAL A 838 39.04 23.29 -60.44
N ALA A 839 38.38 23.21 -59.28
CA ALA A 839 37.32 24.13 -58.88
C ALA A 839 37.87 25.52 -58.50
N PRO A 840 37.24 26.62 -58.96
CA PRO A 840 37.42 27.94 -58.35
C PRO A 840 36.70 27.98 -57.00
N LYS A 841 37.08 28.91 -56.10
CA LYS A 841 36.41 29.14 -54.81
C LYS A 841 34.91 29.29 -55.02
N ALA A 842 34.14 28.26 -54.67
CA ALA A 842 32.68 28.28 -54.74
C ALA A 842 32.14 29.17 -53.62
N ASP A 843 31.22 30.06 -53.97
CA ASP A 843 30.42 30.80 -53.02
C ASP A 843 29.52 29.80 -52.27
N ILE A 844 29.70 29.67 -50.96
CA ILE A 844 29.10 28.59 -50.15
C ILE A 844 27.61 28.84 -49.90
N LEU A 845 27.22 30.12 -49.84
CA LEU A 845 25.89 30.52 -49.40
C LEU A 845 24.75 30.03 -50.31
N PRO A 846 24.85 30.09 -51.65
CA PRO A 846 23.80 29.54 -52.53
C PRO A 846 23.63 28.02 -52.41
N VAL A 847 24.74 27.29 -52.18
CA VAL A 847 24.70 25.83 -51.99
C VAL A 847 24.08 25.48 -50.65
N LEU A 848 24.41 26.24 -49.60
CA LEU A 848 23.83 26.09 -48.27
C LEU A 848 22.32 26.34 -48.29
N ILE A 849 21.86 27.44 -48.91
CA ILE A 849 20.43 27.75 -49.06
C ILE A 849 19.70 26.63 -49.82
N ALA A 850 20.28 26.12 -50.91
CA ALA A 850 19.67 25.04 -51.67
C ALA A 850 19.56 23.73 -50.88
N VAL A 851 20.60 23.37 -50.10
CA VAL A 851 20.58 22.18 -49.24
C VAL A 851 19.58 22.36 -48.09
N VAL A 852 19.53 23.53 -47.48
CA VAL A 852 18.58 23.81 -46.39
C VAL A 852 17.15 23.75 -46.92
N SER A 853 16.87 24.36 -48.07
CA SER A 853 15.57 24.26 -48.75
C SER A 853 15.18 22.80 -49.02
N GLU A 854 16.09 22.00 -49.56
CA GLU A 854 15.87 20.57 -49.84
C GLU A 854 15.59 19.75 -48.57
N LYS A 855 16.32 20.00 -47.48
CA LYS A 855 16.21 19.22 -46.24
C LYS A 855 15.07 19.68 -45.33
N THR A 856 14.70 20.95 -45.38
CA THR A 856 13.66 21.53 -44.51
C THR A 856 12.31 21.67 -45.20
N GLY A 857 12.29 21.78 -46.53
CA GLY A 857 11.08 22.04 -47.32
C GLY A 857 10.71 23.52 -47.44
N TYR A 858 11.49 24.44 -46.86
CA TYR A 858 11.29 25.88 -47.05
C TYR A 858 11.64 26.29 -48.49
N PRO A 859 10.87 27.16 -49.15
CA PRO A 859 11.25 27.73 -50.45
C PRO A 859 12.57 28.50 -50.35
N ALA A 860 13.49 28.31 -51.30
CA ALA A 860 14.85 28.88 -51.23
C ALA A 860 14.86 30.41 -51.09
N GLU A 861 13.87 31.08 -51.68
CA GLU A 861 13.65 32.53 -51.62
C GLU A 861 13.24 33.06 -50.23
N THR A 862 12.84 32.18 -49.30
CA THR A 862 12.45 32.54 -47.93
C THR A 862 13.57 32.36 -46.90
N ILE A 863 14.73 31.84 -47.32
CA ILE A 863 15.85 31.47 -46.44
C ILE A 863 16.93 32.57 -46.49
N ASN A 864 17.21 33.21 -45.36
CA ASN A 864 18.26 34.21 -45.19
C ASN A 864 19.35 33.71 -44.21
N PRO A 865 20.65 33.97 -44.44
CA PRO A 865 21.73 33.66 -43.49
C PRO A 865 21.49 34.07 -42.03
N ASP A 866 20.77 35.17 -41.77
CA ASP A 866 20.54 35.65 -40.39
C ASP A 866 19.44 34.89 -39.62
N MET A 867 18.75 33.93 -40.25
CA MET A 867 17.66 33.18 -39.60
C MET A 867 18.19 32.23 -38.52
N ASP A 868 17.48 32.15 -37.39
CA ASP A 868 17.84 31.23 -36.31
C ASP A 868 17.57 29.78 -36.73
N LEU A 869 18.60 28.94 -36.62
CA LEU A 869 18.55 27.55 -37.07
C LEU A 869 17.48 26.76 -36.32
N GLU A 870 17.27 26.99 -35.03
CA GLU A 870 16.29 26.25 -34.21
C GLU A 870 14.93 26.96 -34.14
N GLY A 871 14.94 28.27 -33.98
CA GLY A 871 13.75 29.10 -33.80
C GLY A 871 12.96 29.33 -35.08
N ASP A 872 13.65 29.67 -36.17
CA ASP A 872 13.01 30.06 -37.43
C ASP A 872 12.93 28.89 -38.43
N LEU A 873 14.00 28.08 -38.51
CA LEU A 873 14.12 27.01 -39.51
C LEU A 873 13.83 25.61 -38.96
N GLY A 874 13.70 25.44 -37.64
CA GLY A 874 13.40 24.14 -37.01
C GLY A 874 14.47 23.07 -37.23
N ILE A 875 15.72 23.48 -37.46
CA ILE A 875 16.89 22.62 -37.72
C ILE A 875 17.56 22.26 -36.39
N ASP A 876 17.22 21.07 -35.88
CA ASP A 876 17.83 20.47 -34.70
C ASP A 876 19.26 19.95 -34.95
N SER A 877 19.93 19.48 -33.89
CA SER A 877 21.31 18.97 -33.98
C SER A 877 21.51 17.80 -34.94
N ILE A 878 20.48 16.97 -35.18
CA ILE A 878 20.56 15.85 -36.12
C ILE A 878 20.46 16.39 -37.54
N LYS A 879 19.50 17.29 -37.79
CA LYS A 879 19.28 17.92 -39.09
C LYS A 879 20.44 18.83 -39.50
N ARG A 880 21.14 19.46 -38.55
CA ARG A 880 22.40 20.19 -38.81
C ARG A 880 23.50 19.28 -39.35
N VAL A 881 23.64 18.08 -38.80
CA VAL A 881 24.62 17.10 -39.28
C VAL A 881 24.24 16.64 -40.69
N GLU A 882 22.96 16.36 -40.96
CA GLU A 882 22.50 16.00 -42.30
C GLU A 882 22.72 17.10 -43.34
N ILE A 883 22.44 18.36 -42.97
CA ILE A 883 22.68 19.54 -43.83
C ILE A 883 24.17 19.70 -44.09
N LEU A 884 25.04 19.63 -43.08
CA LEU A 884 26.48 19.73 -43.28
C LEU A 884 27.07 18.56 -44.08
N SER A 885 26.55 17.36 -43.89
CA SER A 885 26.92 16.19 -44.71
C SER A 885 26.54 16.41 -46.17
N ALA A 886 25.32 16.90 -46.44
CA ALA A 886 24.87 17.21 -47.80
C ALA A 886 25.63 18.40 -48.43
N VAL A 887 25.98 19.43 -47.66
CA VAL A 887 26.85 20.53 -48.11
C VAL A 887 28.26 20.02 -48.41
N SER A 888 28.81 19.15 -47.57
CA SER A 888 30.15 18.56 -47.78
C SER A 888 30.19 17.62 -49.00
N GLU A 889 29.08 16.95 -49.29
CA GLU A 889 28.92 16.12 -50.50
C GLU A 889 28.84 16.97 -51.77
N LYS A 890 28.15 18.12 -51.71
CA LYS A 890 28.06 19.08 -52.83
C LYS A 890 29.28 19.99 -52.96
N LEU A 891 30.09 20.15 -51.91
CA LEU A 891 31.33 20.97 -51.87
C LEU A 891 32.51 20.20 -51.22
N PRO A 892 33.06 19.17 -51.90
CA PRO A 892 34.10 18.31 -51.33
C PRO A 892 35.45 19.01 -51.04
N GLY A 893 35.64 20.24 -51.55
CA GLY A 893 36.81 21.09 -51.29
C GLY A 893 36.65 22.12 -50.17
N ALA A 894 35.50 22.18 -49.50
CA ALA A 894 35.24 23.13 -48.41
C ALA A 894 35.92 22.70 -47.09
N PRO A 895 36.27 23.64 -46.18
CA PRO A 895 36.81 23.31 -44.87
C PRO A 895 35.82 22.46 -44.06
N LYS A 896 36.30 21.36 -43.46
CA LYS A 896 35.44 20.51 -42.61
C LYS A 896 35.09 21.24 -41.31
N VAL A 897 33.81 21.38 -41.03
CA VAL A 897 33.31 21.89 -39.75
C VAL A 897 33.47 20.78 -38.71
N LYS A 898 34.18 21.08 -37.60
CA LYS A 898 34.38 20.12 -36.52
C LYS A 898 33.11 19.94 -35.70
N PRO A 899 32.86 18.75 -35.11
CA PRO A 899 31.67 18.50 -34.28
C PRO A 899 31.51 19.47 -33.10
N GLU A 900 32.63 19.95 -32.55
CA GLU A 900 32.65 20.94 -31.46
C GLU A 900 32.10 22.33 -31.85
N HIS A 901 32.02 22.66 -33.14
CA HIS A 901 31.48 23.93 -33.64
C HIS A 901 29.99 23.84 -34.02
N LEU A 902 29.42 22.64 -34.11
CA LEU A 902 28.02 22.44 -34.52
C LEU A 902 27.00 23.00 -33.51
N GLY A 903 27.35 22.96 -32.22
CA GLY A 903 26.50 23.44 -31.14
C GLY A 903 26.58 24.95 -30.91
N THR A 904 27.54 25.64 -31.53
CA THR A 904 27.74 27.10 -31.36
C THR A 904 27.16 27.92 -32.50
N LEU A 905 26.85 27.30 -33.65
CA LEU A 905 26.17 27.94 -34.77
C LEU A 905 24.70 28.18 -34.40
N ARG A 906 24.29 29.46 -34.40
CA ARG A 906 22.89 29.87 -34.13
C ARG A 906 22.14 30.26 -35.39
N THR A 907 22.85 30.71 -36.42
CA THR A 907 22.30 31.09 -37.72
C THR A 907 22.99 30.30 -38.84
N LEU A 908 22.45 30.37 -40.06
CA LEU A 908 23.04 29.80 -41.28
C LEU A 908 24.37 30.50 -41.62
#